data_AF-A0A928XQU5-F1
#
_entry.id   AF-A0A928XQU5-F1
#
_cell.length_a   1.000
_cell.length_b   1.000
_cell.length_c   1.000
_cell.angle_alpha   90.00
_cell.angle_beta   90.00
_cell.angle_gamma   90.00
#
_symmetry.space_group_name_H-M   'P 1'
#
loop_
_entity.id
_entity.type
_entity.pdbx_description
1 polymer ?
#
loop_
_entity_poly.entity_id
_entity_poly.type
_entity_poly.pdbx_seq_one_letter_code
_entity_poly.pdbx_strand_id
1 'polypeptide(L)'
;MKKLTILSSFAGLAVLAASGVAGAAPKLRVQVDQKGDFVLVGNTLGHDCRAIVPAPVVGTVGACGTNTADSAPDVYWRADDPAAGQAVANNTVSMAQARSTAVLALKTGATVTHAFLYWGARRTGTTADTSVTLERQGGFTATVNAVESYTADAGGGQVYYQSVADVTQLVQTNGSGGYRVSGVDSLSFINLNQNVNFAGWYMVVLYSLGTEAPRNLAVFDGLDLVTGTTTQSATLSGFLVPAAGFDAKLGVMTFEGDPDSTGDSLRFGKAPLTNADRLTNAQNPVDNFFNGTRSLLGAPVSVAGDLPQLTGTQGSMSSFDLDVVDITSRVTAGQTSADIQATSSGDVYLLGGFVTSISTFKPDFAASNKTVTDLNGGTVLPGDVFEYTIVATNNGNDTSVNTVLTDKLPAGVTYVPGSIQVSAGVGAGAKTDAAGDDTGEYNATTNTITVRLGTGANATSGGTMAVGESITVKFKVTISPTATGTIANQANITAGGQQGAPPATTPTDGNAGTPGPQTTDIPVGDTDTDNDGKSDFEETVAGTDPNDADSDDDGVPDGQEPDWNKDTDGDGLINALDPDSDDDGLYDGTELGLGCAATGTDATKGHCIADADSGATKTDPLKKDTDGGGASDGSEDANLNGAVDTGETDPTSGQGADDTGVVDTDKDGLSDALEKFLGSNPNDADSDDDGLLDGEERNPSDDTDGDGLDNILDVDSDNDGLFDGTESGKGCEDPPTSAAAKHCIADADPATKTSPVIADTDGGGVIDGSEDANRNGKLDSGETDPTVGHGADDGTVVDTDKDGLSDELEKAIGTDPNDADSDDDGVLDGDEPNLSADTDGDGKINALDSDSDGDGLFDGTEMGLDCSNSATSAASNSCKADADDTTTTNPLIADTDGGGVSDGDEDTNKDGKVDAGERDPLNPADDNTGTGGAGGQAGSGGAAGSGGAAGGGGAAGSGGGSGGSAASGGSGGTGTGGGAGTPSATGTLEGGGCNCSVPGSGSNTPAALALAGLALAALSRRRRR
;
A
#
# COMPACT_ATOMS: atom_id res chain seq x y z
N MET A 1 -0.70 56.61 -5.59
CA MET A 1 -1.59 57.40 -4.70
C MET A 1 -2.01 56.52 -3.53
N LYS A 2 -2.22 57.13 -2.36
CA LYS A 2 -2.17 56.55 -1.00
C LYS A 2 -2.90 55.20 -0.79
N LYS A 3 -2.16 54.20 -0.27
CA LYS A 3 -2.70 53.08 0.51
C LYS A 3 -3.14 53.60 1.88
N LEU A 4 -4.34 53.24 2.32
CA LEU A 4 -4.84 53.49 3.67
C LEU A 4 -5.12 52.14 4.34
N THR A 5 -4.23 51.76 5.25
CA THR A 5 -4.37 50.60 6.14
C THR A 5 -5.24 51.03 7.33
N ILE A 6 -6.30 50.27 7.65
CA ILE A 6 -7.05 50.44 8.89
C ILE A 6 -7.04 49.11 9.65
N LEU A 7 -6.29 49.12 10.75
CA LEU A 7 -6.40 48.20 11.90
C LEU A 7 -7.82 48.26 12.47
N SER A 8 -8.40 47.11 12.80
CA SER A 8 -9.61 47.02 13.64
C SER A 8 -9.28 46.30 14.93
N SER A 9 -9.36 47.06 16.02
CA SER A 9 -9.08 46.65 17.39
C SER A 9 -10.22 45.84 18.00
N PHE A 10 -9.87 44.83 18.80
CA PHE A 10 -10.76 44.14 19.74
C PHE A 10 -11.34 45.12 20.77
N ALA A 11 -12.66 45.15 20.91
CA ALA A 11 -13.36 45.76 22.04
C ALA A 11 -14.15 44.66 22.76
N GLY A 12 -13.68 44.28 23.95
CA GLY A 12 -14.35 43.35 24.84
C GLY A 12 -15.64 43.94 25.40
N LEU A 13 -16.75 43.25 25.16
CA LEU A 13 -18.03 43.51 25.81
C LEU A 13 -18.27 42.39 26.82
N ALA A 14 -18.17 42.73 28.11
CA ALA A 14 -18.49 41.83 29.21
C ALA A 14 -19.99 41.54 29.22
N VAL A 15 -20.37 40.30 28.88
CA VAL A 15 -21.72 39.77 29.10
C VAL A 15 -21.73 39.03 30.42
N LEU A 16 -22.62 39.45 31.32
CA LEU A 16 -22.96 38.73 32.55
C LEU A 16 -23.36 37.29 32.20
N ALA A 17 -22.58 36.32 32.66
CA ALA A 17 -22.94 34.90 32.59
C ALA A 17 -24.19 34.65 33.44
N ALA A 18 -25.32 34.42 32.77
CA ALA A 18 -26.39 33.61 33.34
C ALA A 18 -25.95 32.15 33.19
N SER A 19 -25.94 31.42 34.29
CA SER A 19 -25.66 29.98 34.35
C SER A 19 -26.69 29.20 33.54
N GLY A 20 -26.37 28.96 32.27
CA GLY A 20 -26.98 27.92 31.42
C GLY A 20 -26.09 26.68 31.47
N VAL A 21 -26.72 25.51 31.59
CA VAL A 21 -26.08 24.19 31.55
C VAL A 21 -25.47 24.04 30.15
N ALA A 22 -24.16 23.83 30.05
CA ALA A 22 -23.47 23.73 28.78
C ALA A 22 -23.82 22.39 28.10
N GLY A 23 -24.47 22.45 26.93
CA GLY A 23 -24.46 21.39 25.92
C GLY A 23 -23.35 21.67 24.90
N ALA A 24 -22.82 20.62 24.26
CA ALA A 24 -21.81 20.73 23.22
C ALA A 24 -22.49 20.73 21.84
N ALA A 25 -22.67 21.93 21.28
CA ALA A 25 -23.25 22.12 19.95
C ALA A 25 -22.51 21.28 18.89
N PRO A 26 -23.20 20.76 17.85
CA PRO A 26 -22.59 19.97 16.80
C PRO A 26 -21.36 20.66 16.21
N LYS A 27 -20.23 19.96 16.24
CA LYS A 27 -18.92 20.40 15.75
C LYS A 27 -18.61 19.66 14.47
N LEU A 28 -18.07 20.35 13.47
CA LEU A 28 -17.57 19.72 12.25
C LEU A 28 -16.38 18.81 12.57
N ARG A 29 -16.49 17.52 12.25
CA ARG A 29 -15.44 16.50 12.37
C ARG A 29 -14.59 16.43 11.10
N VAL A 30 -15.24 16.22 9.97
CA VAL A 30 -14.61 16.11 8.65
C VAL A 30 -15.53 16.68 7.59
N GLN A 31 -14.94 17.26 6.54
CA GLN A 31 -15.65 17.68 5.34
C GLN A 31 -14.78 17.41 4.11
N VAL A 32 -15.33 16.64 3.17
CA VAL A 32 -14.63 16.21 1.95
C VAL A 32 -15.54 16.29 0.73
N ASP A 33 -14.94 16.61 -0.40
CA ASP A 33 -15.54 16.45 -1.72
C ASP A 33 -14.92 15.23 -2.39
N GLN A 34 -15.68 14.15 -2.57
CA GLN A 34 -15.19 12.91 -3.18
C GLN A 34 -16.29 12.21 -3.98
N LYS A 35 -15.91 11.40 -4.98
CA LYS A 35 -16.81 10.45 -5.65
C LYS A 35 -17.14 9.34 -4.68
N GLY A 36 -18.39 9.20 -4.26
CA GLY A 36 -18.78 8.23 -3.24
C GLY A 36 -19.79 8.80 -2.26
N ASP A 37 -19.98 8.13 -1.13
CA ASP A 37 -21.05 8.45 -0.19
C ASP A 37 -20.70 8.04 1.25
N PHE A 38 -21.69 8.07 2.15
CA PHE A 38 -21.56 7.53 3.51
C PHE A 38 -22.46 6.32 3.76
N VAL A 39 -21.99 5.42 4.62
CA VAL A 39 -22.77 4.33 5.23
C VAL A 39 -22.86 4.56 6.73
N LEU A 40 -24.05 4.34 7.29
CA LEU A 40 -24.33 4.48 8.70
C LEU A 40 -24.74 3.11 9.28
N VAL A 41 -23.95 2.61 10.23
CA VAL A 41 -24.21 1.34 10.92
C VAL A 41 -24.17 1.54 12.42
N GLY A 42 -24.80 0.65 13.18
CA GLY A 42 -24.86 0.78 14.63
C GLY A 42 -25.96 -0.09 15.21
N ASN A 43 -25.91 -0.30 16.52
CA ASN A 43 -26.90 -1.10 17.23
C ASN A 43 -27.02 -0.64 18.69
N THR A 44 -28.17 -0.93 19.30
CA THR A 44 -28.38 -0.71 20.74
C THR A 44 -27.71 -1.80 21.55
N LEU A 45 -27.36 -1.50 22.80
CA LEU A 45 -26.88 -2.49 23.77
C LEU A 45 -27.99 -2.95 24.74
N GLY A 46 -29.15 -2.29 24.70
CA GLY A 46 -30.28 -2.56 25.59
C GLY A 46 -31.52 -3.05 24.85
N HIS A 47 -32.44 -3.67 25.58
CA HIS A 47 -33.81 -3.92 25.14
C HIS A 47 -34.80 -3.41 26.17
N ASP A 48 -35.75 -2.59 25.72
CA ASP A 48 -36.94 -2.21 26.49
C ASP A 48 -38.00 -3.32 26.35
N CYS A 49 -38.44 -3.86 27.48
CA CYS A 49 -39.34 -5.01 27.51
C CYS A 49 -40.83 -4.64 27.52
N ARG A 50 -41.17 -3.36 27.35
CA ARG A 50 -42.57 -2.95 27.14
C ARG A 50 -43.11 -3.57 25.85
N ALA A 51 -44.38 -3.97 25.89
CA ALA A 51 -45.04 -4.63 24.76
C ALA A 51 -45.19 -3.76 23.49
N ILE A 52 -44.86 -2.47 23.56
CA ILE A 52 -44.86 -1.55 22.42
C ILE A 52 -43.59 -1.70 21.56
N VAL A 53 -42.52 -2.26 22.13
CA VAL A 53 -41.26 -2.50 21.44
C VAL A 53 -41.40 -3.75 20.55
N PRO A 54 -41.13 -3.65 19.24
CA PRO A 54 -41.14 -4.80 18.36
C PRO A 54 -40.14 -5.87 18.81
N ALA A 55 -40.54 -7.15 18.71
CA ALA A 55 -39.60 -8.24 18.90
C ALA A 55 -38.49 -8.20 17.82
N PRO A 56 -37.25 -8.58 18.16
CA PRO A 56 -36.18 -8.67 17.17
C PRO A 56 -36.50 -9.70 16.08
N VAL A 57 -35.96 -9.49 14.87
CA VAL A 57 -35.97 -10.46 13.78
C VAL A 57 -35.05 -11.65 14.11
N VAL A 58 -33.86 -11.36 14.65
CA VAL A 58 -32.92 -12.35 15.20
C VAL A 58 -32.53 -11.92 16.60
N GLY A 59 -32.80 -12.78 17.57
CA GLY A 59 -32.52 -12.57 18.98
C GLY A 59 -33.67 -13.06 19.85
N THR A 60 -33.38 -13.38 21.12
CA THR A 60 -34.41 -13.81 22.08
C THR A 60 -34.42 -12.90 23.29
N VAL A 61 -35.59 -12.39 23.63
CA VAL A 61 -35.82 -11.62 24.86
C VAL A 61 -36.36 -12.55 25.94
N GLY A 62 -35.59 -12.72 27.01
CA GLY A 62 -35.91 -13.56 28.16
C GLY A 62 -36.59 -12.78 29.29
N ALA A 63 -36.30 -13.16 30.54
CA ALA A 63 -36.87 -12.48 31.70
C ALA A 63 -36.29 -11.06 31.87
N CYS A 64 -37.15 -10.06 32.04
CA CYS A 64 -36.75 -8.65 32.10
C CYS A 64 -36.65 -8.07 33.51
N GLY A 65 -36.81 -8.90 34.55
CA GLY A 65 -36.83 -8.42 35.94
C GLY A 65 -38.21 -7.89 36.35
N THR A 66 -38.23 -6.83 37.16
CA THR A 66 -39.40 -6.40 37.95
C THR A 66 -39.80 -4.93 37.77
N ASN A 67 -38.90 -4.07 37.27
CA ASN A 67 -39.23 -2.71 36.84
C ASN A 67 -39.00 -2.68 35.32
N THR A 68 -40.10 -2.67 34.56
CA THR A 68 -40.11 -2.76 33.08
C THR A 68 -41.19 -1.86 32.47
N ALA A 69 -41.55 -0.80 33.18
CA ALA A 69 -42.71 0.04 32.84
C ALA A 69 -42.31 1.47 32.49
N ASP A 70 -41.10 1.88 32.88
CA ASP A 70 -40.42 3.06 32.36
C ASP A 70 -40.01 2.86 30.90
N SER A 71 -39.56 3.95 30.28
CA SER A 71 -39.29 3.98 28.85
C SER A 71 -37.86 3.68 28.41
N ALA A 72 -36.98 3.41 29.37
CA ALA A 72 -35.61 3.00 29.11
C ALA A 72 -35.49 1.48 28.84
N PRO A 73 -34.37 1.02 28.26
CA PRO A 73 -34.04 -0.40 28.21
C PRO A 73 -33.96 -1.04 29.60
N ASP A 74 -34.44 -2.28 29.70
CA ASP A 74 -34.55 -3.07 30.94
C ASP A 74 -33.45 -4.12 31.11
N VAL A 75 -32.92 -4.61 29.98
CA VAL A 75 -31.95 -5.70 29.92
C VAL A 75 -30.90 -5.44 28.83
N TYR A 76 -29.72 -6.04 28.99
CA TYR A 76 -28.63 -5.93 28.03
C TYR A 76 -28.68 -7.04 26.97
N TRP A 77 -28.27 -6.71 25.75
CA TRP A 77 -28.01 -7.69 24.69
C TRP A 77 -26.64 -8.33 24.84
N ARG A 78 -26.59 -9.64 24.60
CA ARG A 78 -25.36 -10.41 24.39
C ARG A 78 -25.40 -11.05 23.00
N ALA A 79 -24.61 -10.52 22.07
CA ALA A 79 -24.36 -11.16 20.79
C ALA A 79 -23.46 -12.42 20.95
N ASP A 80 -23.67 -13.39 20.06
CA ASP A 80 -23.13 -14.76 20.07
C ASP A 80 -23.41 -15.54 21.35
N ASP A 81 -24.65 -15.46 21.85
CA ASP A 81 -25.11 -16.24 22.99
C ASP A 81 -26.55 -16.71 22.75
N PRO A 82 -26.87 -18.01 22.94
CA PRO A 82 -26.01 -19.10 23.46
C PRO A 82 -25.05 -19.73 22.44
N ALA A 83 -25.09 -19.30 21.19
CA ALA A 83 -24.19 -19.76 20.13
C ALA A 83 -23.86 -18.62 19.16
N ALA A 84 -22.82 -18.81 18.35
CA ALA A 84 -22.46 -17.87 17.28
C ALA A 84 -23.65 -17.60 16.34
N GLY A 85 -23.83 -16.35 15.92
CA GLY A 85 -24.95 -15.93 15.07
C GLY A 85 -26.29 -15.80 15.82
N GLN A 86 -26.30 -15.91 17.16
CA GLN A 86 -27.49 -15.70 17.99
C GLN A 86 -27.31 -14.50 18.92
N ALA A 87 -28.41 -13.97 19.44
CA ALA A 87 -28.38 -12.92 20.44
C ALA A 87 -29.43 -13.19 21.53
N VAL A 88 -29.10 -12.87 22.77
CA VAL A 88 -30.03 -12.97 23.89
C VAL A 88 -30.03 -11.70 24.74
N ALA A 89 -31.20 -11.26 25.18
CA ALA A 89 -31.36 -10.21 26.17
C ALA A 89 -32.18 -10.73 27.34
N ASN A 90 -31.64 -10.66 28.55
CA ASN A 90 -32.36 -11.04 29.77
C ASN A 90 -31.66 -10.45 31.01
N ASN A 91 -32.32 -10.55 32.15
CA ASN A 91 -31.88 -9.96 33.43
C ASN A 91 -30.66 -10.64 34.07
N THR A 92 -30.03 -11.62 33.41
CA THR A 92 -28.77 -12.24 33.84
C THR A 92 -27.57 -11.78 33.02
N VAL A 93 -27.79 -11.12 31.87
CA VAL A 93 -26.72 -10.48 31.10
C VAL A 93 -26.28 -9.23 31.85
N SER A 94 -25.03 -9.23 32.32
CA SER A 94 -24.44 -8.07 32.97
C SER A 94 -23.97 -7.02 31.96
N MET A 95 -23.81 -5.78 32.41
CA MET A 95 -23.25 -4.70 31.60
C MET A 95 -21.86 -5.05 31.02
N ALA A 96 -21.00 -5.70 31.80
CA ALA A 96 -19.68 -6.14 31.32
C ALA A 96 -19.75 -7.21 30.23
N GLN A 97 -20.88 -7.92 30.13
CA GLN A 97 -21.14 -8.89 29.05
C GLN A 97 -21.88 -8.24 27.87
N ALA A 98 -22.39 -7.02 28.00
CA ALA A 98 -23.19 -6.40 26.96
C ALA A 98 -22.36 -6.18 25.69
N ARG A 99 -22.88 -6.66 24.56
CA ARG A 99 -22.29 -6.44 23.24
C ARG A 99 -23.32 -6.67 22.14
N SER A 100 -23.26 -5.86 21.09
CA SER A 100 -24.11 -5.99 19.90
C SER A 100 -23.30 -5.82 18.62
N THR A 101 -23.78 -6.43 17.54
CA THR A 101 -23.17 -6.40 16.20
C THR A 101 -24.03 -5.61 15.23
N ALA A 102 -23.39 -4.82 14.37
CA ALA A 102 -23.96 -4.25 13.15
C ALA A 102 -23.09 -4.60 11.93
N VAL A 103 -23.70 -4.96 10.82
CA VAL A 103 -23.01 -5.28 9.57
C VAL A 103 -22.79 -4.03 8.72
N LEU A 104 -21.53 -3.74 8.42
CA LEU A 104 -21.10 -2.79 7.41
C LEU A 104 -21.13 -3.46 6.03
N ALA A 105 -21.84 -2.85 5.09
CA ALA A 105 -21.88 -3.28 3.70
C ALA A 105 -21.47 -2.11 2.80
N LEU A 106 -20.28 -2.19 2.23
CA LEU A 106 -19.78 -1.27 1.20
C LEU A 106 -20.08 -1.84 -0.18
N LYS A 107 -20.10 -0.96 -1.18
CA LYS A 107 -20.21 -1.38 -2.58
C LYS A 107 -18.88 -1.96 -3.04
N THR A 108 -18.90 -2.92 -3.95
CA THR A 108 -17.68 -3.49 -4.55
C THR A 108 -16.83 -2.39 -5.20
N GLY A 109 -15.52 -2.42 -4.96
CA GLY A 109 -14.57 -1.41 -5.43
C GLY A 109 -14.62 -0.07 -4.68
N ALA A 110 -15.37 0.02 -3.57
CA ALA A 110 -15.39 1.22 -2.75
C ALA A 110 -14.22 1.21 -1.75
N THR A 111 -13.43 2.28 -1.74
CA THR A 111 -12.33 2.50 -0.81
C THR A 111 -12.84 3.32 0.38
N VAL A 112 -12.61 2.87 1.61
CA VAL A 112 -12.95 3.66 2.80
C VAL A 112 -12.01 4.86 2.87
N THR A 113 -12.55 6.07 2.99
CA THR A 113 -11.73 7.28 3.18
C THR A 113 -11.71 7.75 4.63
N HIS A 114 -12.81 7.53 5.37
CA HIS A 114 -12.90 7.87 6.79
C HIS A 114 -13.87 6.90 7.50
N ALA A 115 -13.56 6.48 8.72
CA ALA A 115 -14.49 5.77 9.58
C ALA A 115 -14.40 6.23 11.03
N PHE A 116 -15.53 6.67 11.60
CA PHE A 116 -15.60 7.14 12.99
C PHE A 116 -16.57 6.28 13.79
N LEU A 117 -16.07 5.67 14.87
CA LEU A 117 -16.86 4.89 15.80
C LEU A 117 -17.33 5.77 16.96
N TYR A 118 -18.61 5.72 17.27
CA TYR A 118 -19.25 6.45 18.35
C TYR A 118 -19.93 5.50 19.33
N TRP A 119 -19.81 5.78 20.62
CA TRP A 119 -20.59 5.09 21.66
C TRP A 119 -21.09 6.10 22.69
N GLY A 120 -22.27 5.84 23.23
CA GLY A 120 -22.88 6.73 24.20
C GLY A 120 -23.78 6.00 25.18
N ALA A 121 -23.83 6.51 26.41
CA ALA A 121 -24.69 6.02 27.46
C ALA A 121 -24.91 7.09 28.55
N ARG A 122 -25.77 6.78 29.52
CA ARG A 122 -25.80 7.47 30.83
C ARG A 122 -24.96 6.68 31.81
N ARG A 123 -24.13 7.33 32.64
CA ARG A 123 -23.34 6.66 33.69
C ARG A 123 -23.24 7.48 34.98
N THR A 124 -22.80 6.85 36.07
CA THR A 124 -22.44 7.55 37.32
C THR A 124 -21.09 8.24 37.18
N GLY A 125 -20.95 9.43 37.75
CA GLY A 125 -19.74 10.25 37.66
C GLY A 125 -19.95 11.52 36.84
N THR A 126 -18.85 12.17 36.48
CA THR A 126 -18.85 13.44 35.73
C THR A 126 -18.03 13.37 34.44
N THR A 127 -17.54 12.18 34.06
CA THR A 127 -16.68 11.97 32.89
C THR A 127 -17.31 10.94 31.96
N ALA A 128 -17.02 11.07 30.67
CA ALA A 128 -17.41 10.09 29.66
C ALA A 128 -16.64 8.78 29.83
N ASP A 129 -17.15 7.72 29.20
CA ASP A 129 -16.37 6.51 28.93
C ASP A 129 -15.46 6.73 27.71
N THR A 130 -14.16 6.50 27.86
CA THR A 130 -13.16 6.89 26.86
C THR A 130 -12.55 5.72 26.11
N SER A 131 -12.99 4.49 26.38
CA SER A 131 -12.46 3.30 25.70
C SER A 131 -13.53 2.23 25.58
N VAL A 132 -13.60 1.56 24.44
CA VAL A 132 -14.46 0.38 24.22
C VAL A 132 -13.67 -0.71 23.51
N THR A 133 -14.23 -1.91 23.45
CA THR A 133 -13.69 -2.98 22.61
C THR A 133 -14.48 -3.07 21.32
N LEU A 134 -13.78 -2.93 20.19
CA LEU A 134 -14.28 -3.15 18.85
C LEU A 134 -13.79 -4.52 18.34
N GLU A 135 -14.70 -5.31 17.79
CA GLU A 135 -14.42 -6.64 17.23
C GLU A 135 -14.99 -6.72 15.81
N ARG A 136 -14.22 -7.27 14.87
CA ARG A 136 -14.70 -7.70 13.56
C ARG A 136 -14.92 -9.21 13.62
N GLN A 137 -16.15 -9.67 13.34
CA GLN A 137 -16.46 -11.10 13.40
C GLN A 137 -15.56 -11.91 12.44
N GLY A 138 -14.74 -12.80 12.96
CA GLY A 138 -13.76 -13.57 12.18
C GLY A 138 -12.53 -12.79 11.74
N GLY A 139 -12.30 -11.61 12.30
CA GLY A 139 -11.09 -10.80 12.12
C GLY A 139 -10.56 -10.36 13.49
N PHE A 140 -10.33 -9.07 13.67
CA PHE A 140 -9.69 -8.53 14.88
C PHE A 140 -10.60 -8.38 16.11
N THR A 141 -9.96 -8.21 17.28
CA THR A 141 -10.54 -7.61 18.48
C THR A 141 -9.56 -6.61 19.06
N ALA A 142 -9.95 -5.35 19.19
CA ALA A 142 -9.08 -4.27 19.65
C ALA A 142 -9.76 -3.38 20.69
N THR A 143 -8.96 -2.83 21.60
CA THR A 143 -9.42 -1.72 22.45
C THR A 143 -9.24 -0.42 21.68
N VAL A 144 -10.32 0.32 21.47
CA VAL A 144 -10.32 1.60 20.77
C VAL A 144 -10.55 2.73 21.75
N ASN A 145 -9.72 3.77 21.66
CA ASN A 145 -9.73 4.92 22.56
C ASN A 145 -10.39 6.13 21.90
N ALA A 146 -11.10 6.91 22.71
CA ALA A 146 -11.77 8.11 22.23
C ALA A 146 -10.75 9.21 21.87
N VAL A 147 -10.87 9.75 20.67
CA VAL A 147 -10.18 10.99 20.25
C VAL A 147 -10.88 12.23 20.79
N GLU A 148 -12.20 12.14 21.05
CA GLU A 148 -12.98 13.21 21.68
C GLU A 148 -14.18 12.63 22.44
N SER A 149 -14.63 13.34 23.48
CA SER A 149 -15.81 12.96 24.27
C SER A 149 -16.65 14.18 24.63
N TYR A 150 -17.97 13.99 24.60
CA TYR A 150 -18.98 14.98 24.91
C TYR A 150 -19.81 14.52 26.09
N THR A 151 -20.21 15.46 26.95
CA THR A 151 -20.97 15.17 28.17
C THR A 151 -22.10 16.17 28.39
N ALA A 152 -23.24 15.70 28.90
CA ALA A 152 -24.34 16.51 29.39
C ALA A 152 -24.76 16.06 30.81
N ASP A 153 -25.10 17.02 31.69
CA ASP A 153 -25.49 16.72 33.07
C ASP A 153 -26.82 15.94 33.12
N ALA A 154 -26.79 14.74 33.73
CA ALA A 154 -27.98 13.91 33.95
C ALA A 154 -28.59 14.12 35.35
N GLY A 155 -28.01 15.00 36.16
CA GLY A 155 -28.39 15.25 37.54
C GLY A 155 -27.93 14.13 38.49
N GLY A 156 -27.89 14.42 39.79
CA GLY A 156 -27.61 13.40 40.82
C GLY A 156 -26.19 12.83 40.81
N GLY A 157 -25.21 13.52 40.19
CA GLY A 157 -23.84 13.03 40.04
C GLY A 157 -23.71 11.98 38.93
N GLN A 158 -24.55 12.08 37.90
CA GLN A 158 -24.54 11.25 36.71
C GLN A 158 -24.37 12.12 35.47
N VAL A 159 -23.92 11.51 34.39
CA VAL A 159 -23.64 12.19 33.13
C VAL A 159 -24.17 11.37 31.95
N TYR A 160 -24.74 12.04 30.97
CA TYR A 160 -24.90 11.49 29.62
C TYR A 160 -23.62 11.74 28.86
N TYR A 161 -23.15 10.77 28.08
CA TYR A 161 -21.97 10.97 27.26
C TYR A 161 -22.10 10.36 25.88
N GLN A 162 -21.29 10.89 24.95
CA GLN A 162 -20.92 10.26 23.70
C GLN A 162 -19.42 10.44 23.52
N SER A 163 -18.74 9.38 23.13
CA SER A 163 -17.33 9.40 22.76
C SER A 163 -17.17 8.95 21.32
N VAL A 164 -16.09 9.40 20.69
CA VAL A 164 -15.76 9.09 19.30
C VAL A 164 -14.31 8.64 19.20
N ALA A 165 -14.07 7.58 18.43
CA ALA A 165 -12.75 7.12 18.02
C ALA A 165 -12.63 7.22 16.49
N ASP A 166 -11.45 7.56 16.00
CA ASP A 166 -11.10 7.36 14.60
C ASP A 166 -10.71 5.90 14.42
N VAL A 167 -11.44 5.19 13.58
CA VAL A 167 -11.23 3.77 13.26
C VAL A 167 -11.04 3.59 11.76
N THR A 168 -10.65 4.66 11.06
CA THR A 168 -10.48 4.67 9.60
C THR A 168 -9.61 3.52 9.14
N GLN A 169 -8.41 3.42 9.72
CA GLN A 169 -7.46 2.34 9.43
C GLN A 169 -8.08 0.95 9.69
N LEU A 170 -8.64 0.73 10.89
CA LEU A 170 -9.27 -0.56 11.24
C LEU A 170 -10.36 -0.98 10.23
N VAL A 171 -11.13 -0.02 9.69
CA VAL A 171 -12.20 -0.29 8.74
C VAL A 171 -11.70 -0.36 7.29
N GLN A 172 -10.60 0.31 6.94
CA GLN A 172 -9.89 0.14 5.67
C GLN A 172 -9.35 -1.28 5.57
N THR A 173 -8.56 -1.72 6.56
CA THR A 173 -7.97 -3.07 6.62
C THR A 173 -9.03 -4.18 6.62
N ASN A 174 -10.13 -4.00 7.37
CA ASN A 174 -11.09 -5.10 7.59
C ASN A 174 -12.36 -5.02 6.74
N GLY A 175 -12.49 -3.96 5.94
CA GLY A 175 -13.55 -3.75 4.96
C GLY A 175 -14.97 -4.00 5.47
N SER A 176 -15.80 -4.57 4.59
CA SER A 176 -17.20 -4.90 4.91
C SER A 176 -17.32 -6.08 5.87
N GLY A 177 -18.39 -6.07 6.68
CA GLY A 177 -18.84 -7.21 7.48
C GLY A 177 -19.31 -6.84 8.89
N GLY A 178 -19.43 -7.84 9.76
CA GLY A 178 -20.01 -7.67 11.10
C GLY A 178 -19.04 -7.04 12.09
N TYR A 179 -19.29 -5.79 12.48
CA TYR A 179 -18.59 -5.10 13.56
C TYR A 179 -19.37 -5.19 14.86
N ARG A 180 -18.68 -5.42 15.97
CA ARG A 180 -19.25 -5.65 17.29
C ARG A 180 -18.59 -4.73 18.29
N VAL A 181 -19.40 -4.09 19.12
CA VAL A 181 -18.91 -3.22 20.20
C VAL A 181 -19.30 -3.79 21.54
N SER A 182 -18.35 -3.77 22.47
CA SER A 182 -18.54 -4.16 23.87
C SER A 182 -17.76 -3.24 24.81
N GLY A 183 -17.99 -3.38 26.12
CA GLY A 183 -17.25 -2.60 27.12
C GLY A 183 -17.78 -1.18 27.38
N VAL A 184 -18.88 -0.78 26.75
CA VAL A 184 -19.54 0.52 26.98
C VAL A 184 -20.02 0.63 28.43
N ASP A 185 -19.42 1.52 29.21
CA ASP A 185 -19.84 1.76 30.60
C ASP A 185 -21.14 2.56 30.66
N SER A 186 -22.09 2.10 31.47
CA SER A 186 -23.43 2.67 31.56
C SER A 186 -24.00 2.59 32.97
N LEU A 187 -25.19 3.14 33.18
CA LEU A 187 -26.00 2.90 34.36
C LEU A 187 -26.79 1.61 34.12
N SER A 188 -26.70 0.67 35.06
CA SER A 188 -27.37 -0.63 34.96
C SER A 188 -28.86 -0.51 34.62
N PHE A 189 -29.30 -1.18 33.56
CA PHE A 189 -30.72 -1.32 33.20
C PHE A 189 -31.52 -2.17 34.19
N ILE A 190 -30.89 -3.18 34.77
CA ILE A 190 -31.60 -4.22 35.53
C ILE A 190 -32.36 -3.66 36.74
N ASN A 191 -33.69 -3.79 36.71
CA ASN A 191 -34.61 -3.31 37.74
C ASN A 191 -34.44 -1.81 38.08
N LEU A 192 -33.95 -1.01 37.13
CA LEU A 192 -33.95 0.43 37.26
C LEU A 192 -35.36 0.98 36.98
N ASN A 193 -35.69 2.14 37.52
CA ASN A 193 -36.92 2.84 37.18
C ASN A 193 -36.53 4.27 36.77
N GLN A 194 -36.17 4.43 35.49
CA GLN A 194 -35.70 5.68 34.91
C GLN A 194 -36.09 5.78 33.44
N ASN A 195 -36.83 6.82 33.09
CA ASN A 195 -37.27 7.05 31.70
C ASN A 195 -36.19 7.57 30.74
N VAL A 196 -34.99 7.90 31.24
CA VAL A 196 -33.92 8.51 30.41
C VAL A 196 -32.63 7.77 30.72
N ASN A 197 -32.52 6.52 30.29
CA ASN A 197 -31.30 5.72 30.35
C ASN A 197 -31.11 4.91 29.05
N PHE A 198 -29.92 4.96 28.46
CA PHE A 198 -29.63 4.34 27.17
C PHE A 198 -28.18 3.81 27.14
N ALA A 199 -27.91 2.92 26.19
CA ALA A 199 -26.55 2.55 25.79
C ALA A 199 -26.58 2.05 24.35
N GLY A 200 -25.73 2.61 23.49
CA GLY A 200 -25.68 2.23 22.08
C GLY A 200 -24.42 2.76 21.39
N TRP A 201 -24.23 2.31 20.16
CA TRP A 201 -23.08 2.70 19.34
C TRP A 201 -23.48 2.81 17.87
N TYR A 202 -22.73 3.64 17.14
CA TYR A 202 -22.82 3.74 15.69
C TYR A 202 -21.45 4.03 15.09
N MET A 203 -21.32 3.75 13.80
CA MET A 203 -20.15 4.05 13.01
C MET A 203 -20.57 4.77 11.73
N VAL A 204 -19.90 5.88 11.45
CA VAL A 204 -20.04 6.63 10.20
C VAL A 204 -18.86 6.26 9.32
N VAL A 205 -19.12 5.70 8.13
CA VAL A 205 -18.09 5.36 7.16
C VAL A 205 -18.30 6.19 5.91
N LEU A 206 -17.31 7.01 5.54
CA LEU A 206 -17.24 7.71 4.25
C LEU A 206 -16.40 6.85 3.30
N TYR A 207 -16.86 6.65 2.07
CA TYR A 207 -16.14 5.85 1.07
C TYR A 207 -16.02 6.58 -0.26
N SER A 208 -14.95 6.32 -0.99
CA SER A 208 -14.72 6.73 -2.37
C SER A 208 -15.08 5.59 -3.33
N LEU A 209 -15.72 5.88 -4.44
CA LEU A 209 -16.01 4.92 -5.51
C LEU A 209 -16.09 5.67 -6.84
N GLY A 210 -15.14 5.42 -7.76
CA GLY A 210 -14.97 6.19 -8.99
C GLY A 210 -16.18 6.21 -9.94
N THR A 211 -17.08 5.22 -9.81
CA THR A 211 -18.34 5.13 -10.59
C THR A 211 -19.49 5.95 -9.99
N GLU A 212 -19.33 6.50 -8.79
CA GLU A 212 -20.33 7.33 -8.15
C GLU A 212 -20.15 8.82 -8.43
N ALA A 213 -21.25 9.56 -8.32
CA ALA A 213 -21.22 11.01 -8.42
C ALA A 213 -20.47 11.61 -7.23
N PRO A 214 -19.69 12.69 -7.45
CA PRO A 214 -19.07 13.38 -6.35
C PRO A 214 -20.09 14.08 -5.45
N ARG A 215 -19.82 14.02 -4.14
CA ARG A 215 -20.63 14.59 -3.08
C ARG A 215 -19.76 15.40 -2.13
N ASN A 216 -20.33 16.47 -1.60
CA ASN A 216 -19.83 17.06 -0.37
C ASN A 216 -20.38 16.22 0.79
N LEU A 217 -19.48 15.56 1.51
CA LEU A 217 -19.75 14.77 2.69
C LEU A 217 -19.23 15.54 3.90
N ALA A 218 -20.08 15.74 4.92
CA ALA A 218 -19.65 16.38 6.15
C ALA A 218 -20.25 15.69 7.37
N VAL A 219 -19.38 15.35 8.33
CA VAL A 219 -19.74 14.70 9.59
C VAL A 219 -19.68 15.73 10.70
N PHE A 220 -20.74 15.82 11.48
CA PHE A 220 -20.84 16.66 12.67
C PHE A 220 -21.15 15.79 13.87
N ASP A 221 -20.43 15.96 14.97
CA ASP A 221 -20.67 15.25 16.22
C ASP A 221 -20.76 16.18 17.42
N GLY A 222 -21.44 15.72 18.47
CA GLY A 222 -21.69 16.48 19.69
C GLY A 222 -22.53 15.69 20.69
N LEU A 223 -23.10 16.38 21.68
CA LEU A 223 -24.10 15.79 22.56
C LEU A 223 -25.00 16.88 23.15
N ASP A 224 -26.10 17.15 22.46
CA ASP A 224 -27.00 18.25 22.80
C ASP A 224 -28.32 17.74 23.39
N LEU A 225 -28.58 18.09 24.65
CA LEU A 225 -29.81 17.73 25.35
C LEU A 225 -30.98 18.61 24.88
N VAL A 226 -32.03 17.98 24.36
CA VAL A 226 -33.29 18.61 23.97
C VAL A 226 -34.37 18.26 24.99
N THR A 227 -35.15 19.26 25.42
CA THR A 227 -36.23 19.07 26.39
C THR A 227 -37.45 19.90 26.00
N GLY A 228 -38.56 19.74 26.72
CA GLY A 228 -39.74 20.61 26.60
C GLY A 228 -39.47 22.12 26.78
N THR A 229 -38.32 22.49 27.35
CA THR A 229 -37.91 23.89 27.56
C THR A 229 -36.62 24.28 26.84
N THR A 230 -35.93 23.34 26.22
CA THR A 230 -34.61 23.55 25.60
C THR A 230 -34.70 23.20 24.12
N THR A 231 -34.57 24.21 23.26
CA THR A 231 -34.44 24.05 21.81
C THR A 231 -32.97 24.11 21.43
N GLN A 232 -32.54 23.20 20.56
CA GLN A 232 -31.17 23.17 20.04
C GLN A 232 -31.17 23.58 18.58
N SER A 233 -30.15 24.32 18.15
CA SER A 233 -30.02 24.78 16.77
C SER A 233 -28.56 24.91 16.39
N ALA A 234 -28.24 24.55 15.15
CA ALA A 234 -26.91 24.69 14.58
C ALA A 234 -27.01 25.10 13.10
N THR A 235 -25.93 25.66 12.57
CA THR A 235 -25.80 25.95 11.13
C THR A 235 -24.76 25.01 10.56
N LEU A 236 -25.16 24.19 9.59
CA LEU A 236 -24.27 23.31 8.83
C LEU A 236 -23.84 24.05 7.57
N SER A 237 -22.54 24.14 7.30
CA SER A 237 -21.97 24.91 6.18
C SER A 237 -20.83 24.17 5.48
N GLY A 238 -20.34 24.75 4.37
CA GLY A 238 -19.18 24.23 3.64
C GLY A 238 -19.55 23.37 2.43
N PHE A 239 -20.83 23.30 2.08
CA PHE A 239 -21.31 22.73 0.83
C PHE A 239 -21.66 23.83 -0.18
N LEU A 240 -21.89 23.46 -1.44
CA LEU A 240 -22.50 24.31 -2.46
C LEU A 240 -23.53 23.47 -3.22
N VAL A 241 -24.80 23.84 -3.10
CA VAL A 241 -25.87 23.14 -3.82
C VAL A 241 -25.83 23.51 -5.32
N PRO A 242 -25.72 22.52 -6.23
CA PRO A 242 -25.70 22.74 -7.67
C PRO A 242 -26.94 23.47 -8.20
N ALA A 243 -26.83 24.08 -9.39
CA ALA A 243 -27.94 24.80 -10.03
C ALA A 243 -29.15 23.90 -10.35
N ALA A 244 -28.91 22.64 -10.74
CA ALA A 244 -29.92 21.63 -11.02
C ALA A 244 -29.33 20.22 -10.84
N GLY A 245 -30.19 19.19 -10.88
CA GLY A 245 -29.76 17.78 -10.90
C GLY A 245 -29.13 17.26 -9.60
N PHE A 246 -29.27 18.00 -8.50
CA PHE A 246 -28.76 17.61 -7.19
C PHE A 246 -29.75 16.75 -6.42
N ASP A 247 -29.20 15.92 -5.56
CA ASP A 247 -29.86 15.27 -4.44
C ASP A 247 -29.15 15.63 -3.13
N ALA A 248 -29.86 15.45 -2.02
CA ALA A 248 -29.30 15.68 -0.69
C ALA A 248 -29.96 14.77 0.36
N LYS A 249 -29.14 14.26 1.28
CA LYS A 249 -29.62 13.47 2.43
C LYS A 249 -28.89 13.85 3.71
N LEU A 250 -29.56 13.59 4.83
CA LEU A 250 -29.11 13.86 6.19
C LEU A 250 -29.17 12.58 7.01
N GLY A 251 -28.03 12.09 7.48
CA GLY A 251 -27.94 11.11 8.56
C GLY A 251 -28.13 11.80 9.91
N VAL A 252 -28.87 11.17 10.81
CA VAL A 252 -29.24 11.68 12.13
C VAL A 252 -29.06 10.57 13.16
N MET A 253 -28.27 10.84 14.19
CA MET A 253 -27.99 9.91 15.28
C MET A 253 -28.39 10.54 16.60
N THR A 254 -29.32 9.91 17.31
CA THR A 254 -29.83 10.43 18.59
C THR A 254 -30.01 9.34 19.62
N PHE A 255 -29.86 9.72 20.88
CA PHE A 255 -30.14 8.87 22.03
C PHE A 255 -31.39 9.36 22.75
N GLU A 256 -32.10 8.44 23.41
CA GLU A 256 -33.36 8.68 24.11
C GLU A 256 -34.53 9.10 23.22
N GLY A 257 -34.80 8.32 22.16
CA GLY A 257 -36.02 8.46 21.34
C GLY A 257 -37.12 7.50 21.78
N ASP A 258 -38.20 8.04 22.35
CA ASP A 258 -39.32 7.25 22.88
C ASP A 258 -40.37 6.94 21.79
N PRO A 259 -40.80 5.68 21.61
CA PRO A 259 -41.81 5.35 20.62
C PRO A 259 -43.22 5.89 20.98
N ASP A 260 -43.52 6.10 22.26
CA ASP A 260 -44.86 6.51 22.74
C ASP A 260 -44.95 7.94 23.30
N SER A 261 -43.82 8.65 23.40
CA SER A 261 -43.77 10.09 23.65
C SER A 261 -43.94 10.85 22.32
N THR A 262 -44.58 12.02 22.33
CA THR A 262 -44.80 12.82 21.11
C THR A 262 -44.52 14.30 21.36
N GLY A 263 -44.31 15.06 20.29
CA GLY A 263 -44.11 16.51 20.31
C GLY A 263 -42.67 16.94 20.07
N ASP A 264 -41.77 16.00 19.86
CA ASP A 264 -40.45 16.21 19.29
C ASP A 264 -40.53 16.46 17.76
N SER A 265 -39.55 17.19 17.24
CA SER A 265 -39.41 17.37 15.80
C SER A 265 -38.01 17.85 15.43
N LEU A 266 -37.56 17.43 14.25
CA LEU A 266 -36.38 17.93 13.59
C LEU A 266 -36.76 18.83 12.41
N ARG A 267 -36.09 19.97 12.28
CA ARG A 267 -36.26 20.91 11.16
C ARG A 267 -34.93 21.11 10.45
N PHE A 268 -34.98 21.22 9.14
CA PHE A 268 -33.80 21.46 8.32
C PHE A 268 -34.15 22.34 7.13
N GLY A 269 -33.31 23.34 6.86
CA GLY A 269 -33.46 24.20 5.68
C GLY A 269 -32.82 25.56 5.85
N LYS A 270 -33.21 26.51 5.00
CA LYS A 270 -32.70 27.88 5.07
C LYS A 270 -33.39 28.67 6.18
N ALA A 271 -32.61 29.31 7.04
CA ALA A 271 -33.12 30.19 8.09
C ALA A 271 -34.01 31.33 7.54
N PRO A 272 -35.06 31.78 8.27
CA PRO A 272 -35.51 31.24 9.56
C PRO A 272 -36.37 29.98 9.40
N LEU A 273 -36.14 28.98 10.24
CA LEU A 273 -36.91 27.73 10.23
C LEU A 273 -38.32 27.91 10.82
N THR A 274 -39.30 27.27 10.20
CA THR A 274 -40.73 27.29 10.54
C THR A 274 -41.29 25.87 10.69
N ASN A 275 -42.57 25.75 11.03
CA ASN A 275 -43.23 24.43 11.09
C ASN A 275 -43.30 23.74 9.71
N ALA A 276 -43.20 24.49 8.61
CA ALA A 276 -43.14 23.89 7.27
C ALA A 276 -41.82 23.15 7.03
N ASP A 277 -40.77 23.49 7.78
CA ASP A 277 -39.41 22.96 7.65
C ASP A 277 -39.18 21.67 8.44
N ARG A 278 -40.21 21.16 9.12
CA ARG A 278 -40.16 19.88 9.86
C ARG A 278 -39.93 18.73 8.89
N LEU A 279 -38.94 17.91 9.19
CA LEU A 279 -38.67 16.66 8.50
C LEU A 279 -39.68 15.60 8.93
N THR A 280 -40.06 14.74 7.99
CA THR A 280 -40.97 13.62 8.25
C THR A 280 -40.90 12.61 7.11
N ASN A 281 -41.13 11.34 7.44
CA ASN A 281 -41.35 10.27 6.48
C ASN A 281 -42.24 9.18 7.13
N ALA A 282 -42.30 7.98 6.55
CA ALA A 282 -43.14 6.90 7.06
C ALA A 282 -42.66 6.29 8.39
N GLN A 283 -41.35 6.27 8.65
CA GLN A 283 -40.77 5.78 9.92
C GLN A 283 -40.65 6.90 10.96
N ASN A 284 -40.51 8.16 10.51
CA ASN A 284 -40.25 9.32 11.36
C ASN A 284 -41.43 10.31 11.23
N PRO A 285 -42.54 10.11 11.95
CA PRO A 285 -43.65 11.04 12.01
C PRO A 285 -43.22 12.46 12.36
N VAL A 286 -43.94 13.44 11.81
CA VAL A 286 -43.56 14.85 11.91
C VAL A 286 -43.45 15.34 13.37
N ASP A 287 -44.28 14.80 14.26
CA ASP A 287 -44.38 15.06 15.70
C ASP A 287 -43.91 13.89 16.59
N ASN A 288 -43.23 12.92 15.99
CA ASN A 288 -42.45 11.92 16.71
C ASN A 288 -41.27 11.46 15.84
N PHE A 289 -40.32 12.37 15.63
CA PHE A 289 -39.22 12.13 14.69
C PHE A 289 -38.19 11.18 15.29
N PHE A 290 -37.94 11.30 16.61
CA PHE A 290 -36.99 10.49 17.38
C PHE A 290 -37.76 9.47 18.21
N ASN A 291 -37.92 8.26 17.66
CA ASN A 291 -38.87 7.27 18.18
C ASN A 291 -38.26 5.87 18.32
N GLY A 292 -36.93 5.78 18.27
CA GLY A 292 -36.18 4.53 18.32
C GLY A 292 -36.14 3.78 16.99
N THR A 293 -36.10 4.51 15.86
CA THR A 293 -36.04 3.93 14.50
C THR A 293 -34.63 3.72 13.98
N ARG A 294 -34.50 2.77 13.06
CA ARG A 294 -33.37 2.71 12.13
C ARG A 294 -33.91 2.66 10.71
N SER A 295 -33.82 3.77 9.98
CA SER A 295 -34.41 3.90 8.66
C SER A 295 -33.47 4.53 7.62
N LEU A 296 -33.69 4.16 6.36
CA LEU A 296 -33.01 4.73 5.20
C LEU A 296 -34.08 5.27 4.25
N LEU A 297 -34.11 6.59 4.09
CA LEU A 297 -35.05 7.33 3.25
C LEU A 297 -36.52 6.97 3.52
N GLY A 298 -36.84 6.72 4.79
CA GLY A 298 -38.19 6.38 5.25
C GLY A 298 -38.60 4.91 5.11
N ALA A 299 -37.67 4.03 4.73
CA ALA A 299 -37.84 2.58 4.82
C ALA A 299 -37.10 2.03 6.06
N PRO A 300 -37.69 1.08 6.80
CA PRO A 300 -37.01 0.46 7.94
C PRO A 300 -35.79 -0.35 7.47
N VAL A 301 -34.69 -0.31 8.22
CA VAL A 301 -33.44 -1.02 7.93
C VAL A 301 -33.27 -2.17 8.92
N SER A 302 -33.21 -3.38 8.37
CA SER A 302 -32.93 -4.61 9.11
C SER A 302 -31.89 -5.40 8.32
N VAL A 303 -30.66 -5.46 8.82
CA VAL A 303 -29.54 -6.07 8.09
C VAL A 303 -29.29 -7.48 8.60
N ALA A 304 -29.23 -8.45 7.68
CA ALA A 304 -28.90 -9.82 8.04
C ALA A 304 -27.47 -9.89 8.58
N GLY A 305 -27.28 -10.56 9.73
CA GLY A 305 -25.99 -10.63 10.44
C GLY A 305 -25.86 -9.63 11.59
N ASP A 306 -26.75 -8.64 11.71
CA ASP A 306 -26.86 -7.84 12.93
C ASP A 306 -27.25 -8.74 14.12
N LEU A 307 -26.67 -8.49 15.30
CA LEU A 307 -26.95 -9.26 16.51
C LEU A 307 -27.15 -8.31 17.71
N PRO A 308 -28.38 -8.10 18.20
CA PRO A 308 -29.64 -8.60 17.63
C PRO A 308 -29.90 -7.97 16.24
N GLN A 309 -30.61 -8.71 15.39
CA GLN A 309 -31.18 -8.13 14.17
C GLN A 309 -32.54 -7.54 14.53
N LEU A 310 -32.65 -6.22 14.47
CA LEU A 310 -33.88 -5.49 14.80
C LEU A 310 -34.72 -5.22 13.56
N THR A 311 -36.00 -4.87 13.73
CA THR A 311 -36.92 -4.65 12.61
C THR A 311 -36.67 -3.33 11.88
N GLY A 312 -35.96 -2.38 12.50
CA GLY A 312 -35.75 -1.01 11.99
C GLY A 312 -36.98 -0.10 12.09
N THR A 313 -38.10 -0.62 12.60
CA THR A 313 -39.33 0.16 12.79
C THR A 313 -39.33 0.91 14.13
N GLN A 314 -40.32 1.79 14.31
CA GLN A 314 -40.57 2.51 15.57
C GLN A 314 -40.34 1.65 16.83
N GLY A 315 -39.55 2.18 17.75
CA GLY A 315 -39.19 1.57 19.05
C GLY A 315 -38.19 0.42 18.99
N SER A 316 -37.86 -0.12 17.81
CA SER A 316 -37.07 -1.35 17.72
C SER A 316 -35.65 -1.23 18.27
N MET A 317 -35.06 -0.03 18.22
CA MET A 317 -33.70 0.24 18.69
C MET A 317 -33.62 0.61 20.19
N SER A 318 -34.73 0.57 20.94
CA SER A 318 -34.78 0.82 22.40
C SER A 318 -34.04 2.11 22.82
N SER A 319 -34.66 3.26 22.52
CA SER A 319 -34.18 4.60 22.88
C SER A 319 -32.92 5.06 22.12
N PHE A 320 -32.76 4.62 20.87
CA PHE A 320 -31.66 5.03 19.98
C PHE A 320 -32.17 5.17 18.54
N ASP A 321 -31.93 6.31 17.89
CA ASP A 321 -32.31 6.51 16.48
C ASP A 321 -31.08 6.55 15.58
N LEU A 322 -31.19 5.89 14.42
CA LEU A 322 -30.16 5.80 13.41
C LEU A 322 -30.81 5.95 12.02
N ASP A 323 -31.11 7.19 11.65
CA ASP A 323 -31.97 7.49 10.52
C ASP A 323 -31.27 8.31 9.44
N VAL A 324 -31.52 7.97 8.18
CA VAL A 324 -31.10 8.75 7.02
C VAL A 324 -32.33 9.26 6.29
N VAL A 325 -32.45 10.58 6.11
CA VAL A 325 -33.63 11.22 5.53
C VAL A 325 -33.30 12.05 4.29
N ASP A 326 -34.22 12.05 3.32
CA ASP A 326 -34.11 12.90 2.13
C ASP A 326 -34.37 14.36 2.48
N ILE A 327 -33.38 15.21 2.20
CA ILE A 327 -33.43 16.67 2.40
C ILE A 327 -33.32 17.43 1.08
N THR A 328 -33.42 16.76 -0.06
CA THR A 328 -33.31 17.38 -1.41
C THR A 328 -34.29 18.55 -1.57
N SER A 329 -35.53 18.39 -1.10
CA SER A 329 -36.55 19.44 -1.16
C SER A 329 -36.34 20.59 -0.14
N ARG A 330 -35.36 20.46 0.76
CA ARG A 330 -35.06 21.41 1.84
C ARG A 330 -33.86 22.29 1.53
N VAL A 331 -33.13 21.97 0.47
CA VAL A 331 -32.02 22.77 -0.05
C VAL A 331 -32.42 23.39 -1.40
N THR A 332 -31.75 24.48 -1.76
CA THR A 332 -32.01 25.21 -3.00
C THR A 332 -30.71 25.53 -3.73
N ALA A 333 -30.76 25.65 -5.05
CA ALA A 333 -29.61 25.98 -5.89
C ALA A 333 -28.81 27.18 -5.35
N GLY A 334 -27.48 27.04 -5.29
CA GLY A 334 -26.54 28.06 -4.81
C GLY A 334 -26.51 28.23 -3.29
N GLN A 335 -27.23 27.40 -2.52
CA GLN A 335 -27.19 27.42 -1.07
C GLN A 335 -25.86 26.84 -0.56
N THR A 336 -25.23 27.52 0.42
CA THR A 336 -23.93 27.12 0.98
C THR A 336 -23.94 26.76 2.47
N SER A 337 -25.11 26.90 3.09
CA SER A 337 -25.37 26.50 4.46
C SER A 337 -26.85 26.21 4.69
N ALA A 338 -27.16 25.43 5.71
CA ALA A 338 -28.52 25.15 6.16
C ALA A 338 -28.55 25.14 7.69
N ASP A 339 -29.65 25.58 8.27
CA ASP A 339 -29.88 25.50 9.70
C ASP A 339 -30.60 24.18 10.03
N ILE A 340 -30.25 23.64 11.19
CA ILE A 340 -30.94 22.54 11.83
C ILE A 340 -31.52 23.01 13.16
N GLN A 341 -32.73 22.56 13.48
CA GLN A 341 -33.37 22.87 14.77
C GLN A 341 -34.12 21.65 15.29
N ALA A 342 -33.80 21.26 16.52
CA ALA A 342 -34.45 20.18 17.24
C ALA A 342 -35.25 20.75 18.42
N THR A 343 -36.50 20.32 18.55
CA THR A 343 -37.42 20.77 19.59
C THR A 343 -38.14 19.59 20.22
N SER A 344 -38.65 19.79 21.44
CA SER A 344 -39.58 18.88 22.08
C SER A 344 -40.65 19.66 22.85
N SER A 345 -41.84 19.09 23.00
CA SER A 345 -42.87 19.57 23.93
C SER A 345 -43.27 18.55 25.01
N GLY A 346 -42.72 17.34 24.97
CA GLY A 346 -43.14 16.22 25.80
C GLY A 346 -42.04 15.19 26.12
N ASP A 347 -40.97 15.18 25.33
CA ASP A 347 -39.89 14.20 25.37
C ASP A 347 -38.53 14.82 25.74
N VAL A 348 -37.56 13.99 26.15
CA VAL A 348 -36.17 14.34 26.43
C VAL A 348 -35.24 13.42 25.64
N TYR A 349 -34.48 13.99 24.71
CA TYR A 349 -33.54 13.25 23.88
C TYR A 349 -32.20 13.99 23.72
N LEU A 350 -31.18 13.29 23.23
CA LEU A 350 -29.84 13.84 22.99
C LEU A 350 -29.44 13.70 21.52
N LEU A 351 -29.00 14.81 20.93
CA LEU A 351 -28.44 14.83 19.58
C LEU A 351 -26.98 14.39 19.61
N GLY A 352 -26.66 13.23 19.03
CA GLY A 352 -25.30 12.67 19.01
C GLY A 352 -24.50 13.07 17.77
N GLY A 353 -25.13 13.13 16.59
CA GLY A 353 -24.43 13.50 15.37
C GLY A 353 -25.31 13.67 14.14
N PHE A 354 -24.72 14.29 13.12
CA PHE A 354 -25.33 14.54 11.82
C PHE A 354 -24.33 14.25 10.70
N VAL A 355 -24.80 13.69 9.59
CA VAL A 355 -23.99 13.53 8.37
C VAL A 355 -24.73 14.11 7.19
N THR A 356 -24.16 15.10 6.50
CA THR A 356 -24.73 15.61 5.26
C THR A 356 -24.06 14.99 4.07
N SER A 357 -24.84 14.52 3.10
CA SER A 357 -24.38 14.18 1.75
C SER A 357 -25.15 15.04 0.76
N ILE A 358 -24.47 15.92 0.04
CA ILE A 358 -25.08 16.80 -0.97
C ILE A 358 -24.30 16.62 -2.26
N SER A 359 -24.97 16.39 -3.40
CA SER A 359 -24.25 16.29 -4.68
C SER A 359 -23.42 17.55 -4.92
N THR A 360 -22.18 17.39 -5.41
CA THR A 360 -21.36 18.50 -5.89
C THR A 360 -21.12 18.33 -7.39
N PHE A 361 -21.08 19.43 -8.12
CA PHE A 361 -20.83 19.45 -9.56
C PHE A 361 -19.72 20.44 -9.83
N LYS A 362 -18.54 19.96 -10.20
CA LYS A 362 -17.39 20.79 -10.53
C LYS A 362 -16.58 20.19 -11.68
N PRO A 363 -15.95 21.03 -12.51
CA PRO A 363 -14.89 20.58 -13.40
C PRO A 363 -13.70 20.09 -12.59
N ASP A 364 -12.92 19.19 -13.17
CA ASP A 364 -11.69 18.68 -12.58
C ASP A 364 -10.62 18.59 -13.66
N PHE A 365 -9.48 19.25 -13.43
CA PHE A 365 -8.35 19.33 -14.35
C PHE A 365 -7.08 18.74 -13.75
N ALA A 366 -7.15 18.01 -12.64
CA ALA A 366 -5.98 17.51 -11.92
C ALA A 366 -5.09 16.59 -12.78
N ALA A 367 -5.69 15.82 -13.70
CA ALA A 367 -4.98 14.95 -14.64
C ALA A 367 -4.48 15.67 -15.91
N SER A 368 -4.39 17.01 -15.91
CA SER A 368 -3.86 17.76 -17.05
C SER A 368 -2.35 17.84 -16.96
N ASN A 369 -1.63 17.48 -18.02
CA ASN A 369 -0.18 17.42 -18.02
C ASN A 369 0.47 18.51 -18.89
N LYS A 370 1.77 18.69 -18.68
CA LYS A 370 2.63 19.56 -19.45
C LYS A 370 3.99 18.89 -19.66
N THR A 371 4.38 18.76 -20.91
CA THR A 371 5.67 18.21 -21.33
C THR A 371 6.47 19.26 -22.11
N VAL A 372 7.76 19.01 -22.27
CA VAL A 372 8.67 19.86 -23.04
C VAL A 372 9.52 18.99 -23.98
N THR A 373 9.87 19.53 -25.13
CA THR A 373 10.78 18.89 -26.09
C THR A 373 11.82 19.89 -26.54
N ASP A 374 13.10 19.54 -26.48
CA ASP A 374 14.15 20.30 -27.15
C ASP A 374 14.07 20.07 -28.67
N LEU A 375 13.99 21.15 -29.45
CA LEU A 375 13.98 21.06 -30.91
C LEU A 375 15.39 21.12 -31.51
N ASN A 376 16.40 21.41 -30.70
CA ASN A 376 17.80 21.48 -31.10
C ASN A 376 18.50 20.12 -30.93
N GLY A 377 18.25 19.45 -29.80
CA GLY A 377 18.85 18.17 -29.41
C GLY A 377 20.24 18.33 -28.80
N GLY A 378 20.67 17.33 -28.03
CA GLY A 378 21.94 17.34 -27.28
C GLY A 378 21.89 18.24 -26.04
N THR A 379 23.06 18.57 -25.50
CA THR A 379 23.18 19.38 -24.28
C THR A 379 22.44 20.72 -24.41
N VAL A 380 21.65 21.07 -23.40
CA VAL A 380 20.84 22.29 -23.42
C VAL A 380 21.71 23.53 -23.25
N LEU A 381 21.80 24.34 -24.30
CA LEU A 381 22.62 25.54 -24.34
C LEU A 381 21.80 26.84 -24.48
N PRO A 382 22.37 27.98 -24.03
CA PRO A 382 21.77 29.28 -24.29
C PRO A 382 21.60 29.56 -25.79
N GLY A 383 20.34 29.62 -26.23
CA GLY A 383 19.96 29.81 -27.63
C GLY A 383 19.06 28.71 -28.20
N ASP A 384 18.95 27.57 -27.51
CA ASP A 384 18.12 26.45 -27.94
C ASP A 384 16.64 26.72 -27.80
N VAL A 385 15.84 26.05 -28.63
CA VAL A 385 14.41 26.29 -28.80
C VAL A 385 13.63 25.07 -28.32
N PHE A 386 12.85 25.27 -27.26
CA PHE A 386 12.01 24.23 -26.68
C PHE A 386 10.54 24.44 -27.08
N GLU A 387 9.81 23.35 -27.29
CA GLU A 387 8.36 23.34 -27.46
C GLU A 387 7.69 22.75 -26.21
N TYR A 388 6.87 23.55 -25.53
CA TYR A 388 5.99 23.05 -24.48
C TYR A 388 4.70 22.52 -25.09
N THR A 389 4.22 21.37 -24.61
CA THR A 389 2.92 20.78 -24.93
C THR A 389 2.10 20.62 -23.65
N ILE A 390 0.87 21.15 -23.63
CA ILE A 390 -0.04 21.07 -22.48
C ILE A 390 -1.33 20.37 -22.92
N VAL A 391 -1.73 19.30 -22.23
CA VAL A 391 -3.02 18.63 -22.43
C VAL A 391 -3.95 18.97 -21.27
N ALA A 392 -4.97 19.80 -21.55
CA ALA A 392 -6.00 20.15 -20.58
C ALA A 392 -7.19 19.19 -20.71
N THR A 393 -7.51 18.42 -19.67
CA THR A 393 -8.59 17.43 -19.67
C THR A 393 -9.57 17.68 -18.53
N ASN A 394 -10.88 17.77 -18.82
CA ASN A 394 -11.90 17.91 -17.78
C ASN A 394 -12.44 16.53 -17.34
N ASN A 395 -11.88 15.95 -16.27
CA ASN A 395 -12.31 14.69 -15.66
C ASN A 395 -13.40 14.84 -14.59
N GLY A 396 -13.92 16.06 -14.42
CA GLY A 396 -14.94 16.38 -13.43
C GLY A 396 -16.30 15.79 -13.79
N ASN A 397 -17.32 16.19 -13.04
CA ASN A 397 -18.71 15.79 -13.31
C ASN A 397 -19.59 16.96 -13.78
N ASP A 398 -18.97 18.11 -14.08
CA ASP A 398 -19.62 19.28 -14.62
C ASP A 398 -18.87 19.77 -15.86
N THR A 399 -19.64 20.28 -16.83
CA THR A 399 -19.08 21.01 -17.95
C THR A 399 -18.41 22.27 -17.42
N SER A 400 -17.16 22.49 -17.79
CA SER A 400 -16.45 23.69 -17.40
C SER A 400 -16.98 24.92 -18.17
N VAL A 401 -16.88 26.10 -17.56
CA VAL A 401 -17.22 27.39 -18.16
C VAL A 401 -16.13 28.41 -17.87
N ASN A 402 -15.94 29.33 -18.83
CA ASN A 402 -14.86 30.32 -18.78
C ASN A 402 -13.48 29.67 -18.59
N THR A 403 -13.24 28.55 -19.28
CA THR A 403 -11.98 27.80 -19.16
C THR A 403 -10.83 28.57 -19.77
N VAL A 404 -9.80 28.83 -18.98
CA VAL A 404 -8.61 29.58 -19.38
C VAL A 404 -7.37 28.86 -18.90
N LEU A 405 -6.47 28.56 -19.82
CA LEU A 405 -5.11 28.12 -19.53
C LEU A 405 -4.22 29.35 -19.47
N THR A 406 -3.40 29.42 -18.42
CA THR A 406 -2.35 30.43 -18.26
C THR A 406 -1.03 29.77 -17.95
N ASP A 407 0.03 30.22 -18.61
CA ASP A 407 1.39 29.75 -18.36
C ASP A 407 2.29 30.98 -18.21
N LYS A 408 2.88 31.14 -17.03
CA LYS A 408 3.78 32.26 -16.75
C LYS A 408 5.21 31.77 -16.93
N LEU A 409 5.83 32.20 -18.01
CA LEU A 409 7.19 31.82 -18.34
C LEU A 409 8.16 32.30 -17.25
N PRO A 410 9.02 31.41 -16.71
CA PRO A 410 10.01 31.74 -15.70
C PRO A 410 11.15 32.61 -16.28
N ALA A 411 12.05 33.06 -15.40
CA ALA A 411 13.31 33.62 -15.86
C ALA A 411 14.15 32.50 -16.52
N GLY A 412 14.96 32.85 -17.51
CA GLY A 412 15.80 31.88 -18.22
C GLY A 412 15.25 31.50 -19.60
N VAL A 413 13.97 31.71 -19.88
CA VAL A 413 13.37 31.51 -21.21
C VAL A 413 12.81 32.80 -21.80
N THR A 414 12.84 32.90 -23.13
CA THR A 414 12.20 33.96 -23.90
C THR A 414 11.18 33.35 -24.86
N TYR A 415 9.92 33.82 -24.83
CA TYR A 415 8.89 33.35 -25.75
C TYR A 415 9.26 33.56 -27.23
N VAL A 416 8.99 32.56 -28.08
CA VAL A 416 9.13 32.66 -29.54
C VAL A 416 7.83 33.20 -30.15
N PRO A 417 7.82 34.42 -30.73
CA PRO A 417 6.62 35.00 -31.30
C PRO A 417 6.01 34.17 -32.45
N GLY A 418 4.69 34.10 -32.47
CA GLY A 418 3.86 33.35 -33.42
C GLY A 418 3.76 31.86 -33.15
N SER A 419 4.17 31.38 -31.96
CA SER A 419 4.26 29.95 -31.67
C SER A 419 3.06 29.36 -30.92
N ILE A 420 2.14 30.17 -30.38
CA ILE A 420 0.95 29.63 -29.71
C ILE A 420 0.07 28.90 -30.72
N GLN A 421 -0.24 27.64 -30.42
CA GLN A 421 -1.11 26.79 -31.22
C GLN A 421 -2.03 25.95 -30.32
N VAL A 422 -3.30 25.79 -30.74
CA VAL A 422 -4.13 24.68 -30.25
C VAL A 422 -3.96 23.56 -31.27
N SER A 423 -3.24 22.50 -30.91
CA SER A 423 -2.88 21.42 -31.84
C SER A 423 -3.98 20.38 -31.99
N ALA A 424 -4.76 20.12 -30.93
CA ALA A 424 -5.88 19.19 -30.92
C ALA A 424 -7.04 19.72 -30.06
N GLY A 425 -8.27 19.28 -30.37
CA GLY A 425 -9.49 19.69 -29.68
C GLY A 425 -10.18 20.92 -30.26
N VAL A 426 -11.16 21.46 -29.54
CA VAL A 426 -11.98 22.58 -30.01
C VAL A 426 -11.13 23.86 -30.10
N GLY A 427 -11.22 24.54 -31.25
CA GLY A 427 -10.46 25.76 -31.49
C GLY A 427 -9.07 25.52 -32.08
N ALA A 428 -8.80 24.34 -32.63
CA ALA A 428 -7.54 23.96 -33.28
C ALA A 428 -7.07 24.98 -34.35
N GLY A 429 -5.76 25.17 -34.41
CA GLY A 429 -5.07 26.10 -35.30
C GLY A 429 -4.12 27.05 -34.57
N ALA A 430 -3.29 27.74 -35.35
CA ALA A 430 -2.37 28.76 -34.85
C ALA A 430 -3.11 29.98 -34.28
N LYS A 431 -2.48 30.64 -33.31
CA LYS A 431 -2.94 31.90 -32.71
C LYS A 431 -1.99 33.03 -33.11
N THR A 432 -2.48 34.25 -33.02
CA THR A 432 -1.79 35.46 -33.48
C THR A 432 -0.93 36.13 -32.40
N ASP A 433 -1.05 35.65 -31.15
CA ASP A 433 -0.42 36.15 -29.92
C ASP A 433 -0.90 37.53 -29.46
N ALA A 434 -1.70 38.23 -30.27
CA ALA A 434 -2.15 39.56 -29.97
C ALA A 434 -3.31 39.52 -28.96
N ALA A 435 -3.34 40.51 -28.07
CA ALA A 435 -4.44 40.60 -27.12
C ALA A 435 -5.73 41.04 -27.83
N GLY A 436 -6.81 40.30 -27.63
CA GLY A 436 -8.16 40.71 -28.01
C GLY A 436 -8.57 40.48 -29.48
N ASP A 437 -7.83 39.70 -30.27
CA ASP A 437 -8.23 39.30 -31.63
C ASP A 437 -8.63 37.82 -31.76
N ASP A 438 -7.91 36.90 -31.12
CA ASP A 438 -8.25 35.47 -31.05
C ASP A 438 -8.09 34.88 -29.63
N THR A 439 -8.22 33.56 -29.49
CA THR A 439 -8.26 32.87 -28.19
C THR A 439 -6.91 32.77 -27.47
N GLY A 440 -5.77 33.05 -28.12
CA GLY A 440 -4.43 32.92 -27.55
C GLY A 440 -3.63 34.22 -27.60
N GLU A 441 -3.05 34.62 -26.47
CA GLU A 441 -2.22 35.83 -26.39
C GLU A 441 -0.96 35.63 -25.55
N TYR A 442 0.09 36.38 -25.88
CA TYR A 442 1.29 36.51 -25.06
C TYR A 442 1.42 37.94 -24.51
N ASN A 443 1.48 38.07 -23.19
CA ASN A 443 1.68 39.34 -22.51
C ASN A 443 3.14 39.51 -22.08
N ALA A 444 3.92 40.25 -22.88
CA ALA A 444 5.33 40.53 -22.60
C ALA A 444 5.59 41.34 -21.31
N THR A 445 4.58 42.01 -20.73
CA THR A 445 4.75 42.75 -19.46
C THR A 445 4.70 41.82 -18.25
N THR A 446 3.90 40.76 -18.33
CA THR A 446 3.74 39.77 -17.24
C THR A 446 4.48 38.47 -17.52
N ASN A 447 5.04 38.31 -18.71
CA ASN A 447 5.65 37.08 -19.24
C ASN A 447 4.68 35.91 -19.21
N THR A 448 3.45 36.12 -19.69
CA THR A 448 2.36 35.15 -19.53
C THR A 448 1.71 34.82 -20.86
N ILE A 449 1.61 33.53 -21.17
CA ILE A 449 0.76 32.96 -22.20
C ILE A 449 -0.63 32.78 -21.63
N THR A 450 -1.66 33.14 -22.39
CA THR A 450 -3.06 32.91 -22.01
C THR A 450 -3.81 32.32 -23.19
N VAL A 451 -4.41 31.15 -23.01
CA VAL A 451 -5.22 30.48 -24.03
C VAL A 451 -6.61 30.21 -23.46
N ARG A 452 -7.62 30.73 -24.14
CA ARG A 452 -9.04 30.61 -23.78
C ARG A 452 -9.59 29.35 -24.46
N LEU A 453 -9.97 28.36 -23.68
CA LEU A 453 -10.23 26.99 -24.15
C LEU A 453 -11.72 26.68 -24.29
N GLY A 454 -12.05 25.71 -25.15
CA GLY A 454 -13.38 25.13 -25.25
C GLY A 454 -14.33 25.81 -26.23
N THR A 455 -15.52 25.23 -26.38
CA THR A 455 -16.56 25.72 -27.28
C THR A 455 -17.04 27.11 -26.89
N GLY A 456 -17.10 28.03 -27.85
CA GLY A 456 -17.54 29.42 -27.63
C GLY A 456 -16.48 30.34 -27.04
N ALA A 457 -15.25 29.86 -26.80
CA ALA A 457 -14.13 30.71 -26.44
C ALA A 457 -13.90 31.81 -27.50
N ASN A 458 -13.50 32.99 -27.05
CA ASN A 458 -13.22 34.13 -27.90
C ASN A 458 -12.05 34.94 -27.33
N ALA A 459 -11.77 36.12 -27.90
CA ALA A 459 -10.60 36.90 -27.53
C ALA A 459 -10.60 37.52 -26.13
N THR A 460 -11.68 37.39 -25.38
CA THR A 460 -11.78 37.97 -24.02
C THR A 460 -12.34 37.00 -22.98
N SER A 461 -12.96 35.90 -23.40
CA SER A 461 -13.63 34.95 -22.51
C SER A 461 -13.31 33.51 -22.87
N GLY A 462 -13.04 32.68 -21.85
CA GLY A 462 -12.97 31.23 -21.98
C GLY A 462 -14.30 30.63 -22.43
N GLY A 463 -14.23 29.47 -23.07
CA GLY A 463 -15.38 28.69 -23.53
C GLY A 463 -15.81 27.64 -22.53
N THR A 464 -16.51 26.63 -23.03
CA THR A 464 -16.97 25.46 -22.26
C THR A 464 -16.24 24.20 -22.70
N MET A 465 -15.84 23.35 -21.75
CA MET A 465 -15.34 22.00 -22.03
C MET A 465 -16.23 20.96 -21.35
N ALA A 466 -16.74 20.01 -22.14
CA ALA A 466 -17.56 18.92 -21.62
C ALA A 466 -16.74 17.99 -20.71
N VAL A 467 -17.43 17.18 -19.90
CA VAL A 467 -16.79 16.10 -19.14
C VAL A 467 -16.15 15.10 -20.11
N GLY A 468 -14.89 14.75 -19.86
CA GLY A 468 -14.05 13.89 -20.70
C GLY A 468 -13.48 14.59 -21.94
N GLU A 469 -13.69 15.90 -22.12
CA GLU A 469 -13.09 16.64 -23.25
C GLU A 469 -11.64 17.03 -22.93
N SER A 470 -10.75 16.79 -23.89
CA SER A 470 -9.34 17.19 -23.85
C SER A 470 -8.99 18.18 -24.96
N ILE A 471 -8.14 19.17 -24.66
CA ILE A 471 -7.61 20.15 -25.61
C ILE A 471 -6.10 20.27 -25.43
N THR A 472 -5.34 20.22 -26.52
CA THR A 472 -3.87 20.30 -26.50
C THR A 472 -3.39 21.65 -26.99
N VAL A 473 -2.53 22.31 -26.21
CA VAL A 473 -1.91 23.60 -26.51
C VAL A 473 -0.40 23.42 -26.64
N LYS A 474 0.20 24.08 -27.64
CA LYS A 474 1.64 24.12 -27.87
C LYS A 474 2.15 25.55 -27.96
N PHE A 475 3.36 25.81 -27.49
CA PHE A 475 4.08 27.05 -27.74
C PHE A 475 5.59 26.85 -27.59
N LYS A 476 6.40 27.77 -28.14
CA LYS A 476 7.86 27.67 -28.15
C LYS A 476 8.52 28.74 -27.31
N VAL A 477 9.65 28.39 -26.72
CA VAL A 477 10.54 29.30 -25.99
C VAL A 477 11.98 29.11 -26.45
N THR A 478 12.82 30.11 -26.21
CA THR A 478 14.26 30.05 -26.43
C THR A 478 14.99 30.21 -25.10
N ILE A 479 16.02 29.39 -24.85
CA ILE A 479 16.88 29.53 -23.67
C ILE A 479 17.64 30.85 -23.75
N SER A 480 17.59 31.63 -22.68
CA SER A 480 18.15 32.96 -22.63
C SER A 480 19.68 32.90 -22.51
N PRO A 481 20.44 33.87 -23.07
CA PRO A 481 21.91 33.87 -23.06
C PRO A 481 22.60 33.83 -21.69
N THR A 482 21.85 33.99 -20.60
CA THR A 482 22.35 34.02 -19.22
C THR A 482 21.67 32.97 -18.33
N ALA A 483 20.91 32.06 -18.93
CA ALA A 483 20.31 30.95 -18.19
C ALA A 483 21.42 29.95 -17.80
N THR A 484 21.31 29.42 -16.59
CA THR A 484 22.18 28.40 -16.00
C THR A 484 21.36 27.63 -14.97
N GLY A 485 21.60 26.33 -14.82
CA GLY A 485 20.82 25.45 -13.93
C GLY A 485 19.39 25.24 -14.43
N THR A 486 18.52 24.75 -13.56
CA THR A 486 17.17 24.29 -13.94
C THR A 486 16.16 25.43 -14.12
N ILE A 487 15.41 25.38 -15.21
CA ILE A 487 14.27 26.25 -15.52
C ILE A 487 12.97 25.48 -15.30
N ALA A 488 12.36 25.66 -14.13
CA ALA A 488 11.07 25.07 -13.78
C ALA A 488 9.88 25.90 -14.28
N ASN A 489 8.93 25.28 -15.00
CA ASN A 489 7.76 25.96 -15.55
C ASN A 489 6.45 25.16 -15.40
N GLN A 490 5.41 25.76 -14.80
CA GLN A 490 4.10 25.12 -14.59
C GLN A 490 2.95 25.95 -15.19
N ALA A 491 2.05 25.27 -15.90
CA ALA A 491 0.82 25.87 -16.41
C ALA A 491 -0.32 25.75 -15.39
N ASN A 492 -1.32 26.61 -15.53
CA ASN A 492 -2.50 26.63 -14.66
C ASN A 492 -3.76 26.70 -15.51
N ILE A 493 -4.77 25.90 -15.16
CA ILE A 493 -6.09 25.92 -15.79
C ILE A 493 -7.09 26.48 -14.79
N THR A 494 -7.73 27.60 -15.14
CA THR A 494 -8.80 28.20 -14.35
C THR A 494 -10.15 27.97 -15.02
N ALA A 495 -11.10 27.37 -14.31
CA ALA A 495 -12.46 27.19 -14.82
C ALA A 495 -13.50 27.15 -13.69
N GLY A 496 -14.71 27.65 -13.98
CA GLY A 496 -15.90 27.41 -13.14
C GLY A 496 -16.76 26.29 -13.70
N GLY A 497 -17.77 25.84 -12.96
CA GLY A 497 -18.72 24.83 -13.42
C GLY A 497 -20.00 25.43 -14.01
N GLN A 498 -20.56 24.79 -15.04
CA GLN A 498 -21.84 25.17 -15.62
C GLN A 498 -23.00 25.09 -14.60
N GLN A 499 -22.92 24.19 -13.62
CA GLN A 499 -23.88 24.08 -12.51
C GLN A 499 -23.61 25.06 -11.36
N GLY A 500 -22.69 26.02 -11.54
CA GLY A 500 -22.48 27.11 -10.60
C GLY A 500 -21.31 26.93 -9.64
N ALA A 501 -20.46 25.91 -9.83
CA ALA A 501 -19.20 25.83 -9.11
C ALA A 501 -18.34 27.09 -9.38
N PRO A 502 -17.79 27.71 -8.33
CA PRO A 502 -16.94 28.89 -8.50
C PRO A 502 -15.68 28.53 -9.31
N PRO A 503 -15.07 29.51 -9.99
CA PRO A 503 -13.80 29.27 -10.67
C PRO A 503 -12.73 28.76 -9.70
N ALA A 504 -12.14 27.63 -10.03
CA ALA A 504 -10.97 27.05 -9.37
C ALA A 504 -9.79 27.06 -10.34
N THR A 505 -8.56 27.09 -9.79
CA THR A 505 -7.33 27.01 -10.58
C THR A 505 -6.61 25.71 -10.23
N THR A 506 -6.25 24.95 -11.25
CA THR A 506 -5.59 23.66 -11.14
C THR A 506 -4.24 23.74 -11.86
N PRO A 507 -3.12 23.49 -11.17
CA PRO A 507 -1.81 23.37 -11.83
C PRO A 507 -1.76 22.12 -12.71
N THR A 508 -0.99 22.18 -13.79
CA THR A 508 -0.67 21.00 -14.61
C THR A 508 0.43 20.18 -13.97
N ASP A 509 0.46 18.89 -14.29
CA ASP A 509 1.53 18.00 -13.90
C ASP A 509 2.68 17.99 -14.91
N GLY A 510 3.92 18.02 -14.43
CA GLY A 510 5.15 18.04 -15.22
C GLY A 510 5.81 16.67 -15.36
N ASN A 511 5.52 15.75 -14.45
CA ASN A 511 6.02 14.37 -14.45
C ASN A 511 4.82 13.43 -14.27
N ALA A 512 4.65 12.44 -15.15
CA ALA A 512 3.56 11.48 -15.00
C ALA A 512 3.88 10.35 -14.01
N GLY A 513 5.17 10.10 -13.73
CA GLY A 513 5.62 9.06 -12.80
C GLY A 513 5.45 9.45 -11.33
N THR A 514 5.62 10.73 -10.98
CA THR A 514 5.44 11.18 -9.59
C THR A 514 4.01 11.68 -9.33
N PRO A 515 3.29 11.17 -8.31
CA PRO A 515 1.94 11.64 -8.00
C PRO A 515 1.85 13.13 -7.63
N GLY A 516 1.01 13.87 -8.36
CA GLY A 516 0.62 15.24 -8.03
C GLY A 516 1.38 16.32 -8.79
N PRO A 517 0.94 17.59 -8.72
CA PRO A 517 1.32 18.59 -9.72
C PRO A 517 2.79 19.05 -9.63
N GLN A 518 3.63 18.51 -10.49
CA GLN A 518 5.04 18.91 -10.62
C GLN A 518 5.25 20.04 -11.65
N THR A 519 6.42 20.67 -11.61
CA THR A 519 6.87 21.60 -12.67
C THR A 519 7.44 20.83 -13.85
N THR A 520 7.35 21.39 -15.05
CA THR A 520 8.11 20.89 -16.20
C THR A 520 9.47 21.60 -16.22
N ASP A 521 10.53 20.84 -16.04
CA ASP A 521 11.88 21.36 -15.81
C ASP A 521 12.75 21.26 -17.07
N ILE A 522 13.70 22.19 -17.23
CA ILE A 522 14.71 22.20 -18.30
C ILE A 522 16.07 22.50 -17.65
N PRO A 523 17.03 21.56 -17.63
CA PRO A 523 18.40 21.84 -17.18
C PRO A 523 19.11 22.72 -18.22
N VAL A 524 19.97 23.67 -17.82
CA VAL A 524 20.69 24.54 -18.77
C VAL A 524 22.17 24.61 -18.47
N GLY A 525 22.97 24.31 -19.50
CA GLY A 525 24.42 24.25 -19.43
C GLY A 525 24.89 23.10 -18.57
N ASP A 526 24.13 22.02 -18.61
CA ASP A 526 24.43 20.80 -17.89
C ASP A 526 25.66 20.13 -18.46
N THR A 527 26.43 19.48 -17.60
CA THR A 527 27.55 18.67 -18.03
C THR A 527 27.07 17.30 -18.50
N ASP A 528 27.95 16.64 -19.23
CA ASP A 528 27.85 15.27 -19.68
C ASP A 528 29.23 14.75 -19.28
N THR A 529 29.29 14.18 -18.08
CA THR A 529 30.53 14.09 -17.31
C THR A 529 31.39 12.92 -17.79
N ASP A 530 30.78 11.80 -18.10
CA ASP A 530 31.36 10.59 -18.73
C ASP A 530 31.42 10.69 -20.27
N ASN A 531 30.62 11.55 -20.93
CA ASN A 531 30.57 11.75 -22.40
C ASN A 531 29.91 10.60 -23.17
N ASP A 532 28.93 9.94 -22.57
CA ASP A 532 28.15 8.87 -23.18
C ASP A 532 27.09 9.38 -24.19
N GLY A 533 26.68 10.65 -24.06
CA GLY A 533 25.70 11.33 -24.89
C GLY A 533 24.40 11.70 -24.18
N LYS A 534 24.23 11.37 -22.91
CA LYS A 534 23.23 11.96 -22.00
C LYS A 534 23.83 13.16 -21.30
N SER A 535 23.10 13.73 -20.34
CA SER A 535 23.60 14.83 -19.53
C SER A 535 23.34 14.52 -18.08
N ASP A 536 24.15 15.07 -17.18
CA ASP A 536 24.13 14.69 -15.77
C ASP A 536 22.70 14.77 -15.16
N PHE A 537 21.85 15.71 -15.62
CA PHE A 537 20.43 15.79 -15.23
C PHE A 537 19.54 14.74 -15.86
N GLU A 538 19.74 14.41 -17.13
CA GLU A 538 18.98 13.32 -17.77
C GLU A 538 19.25 12.01 -17.03
N GLU A 539 20.50 11.74 -16.68
CA GLU A 539 20.96 10.58 -15.92
C GLU A 539 20.43 10.62 -14.48
N THR A 540 20.65 11.71 -13.75
CA THR A 540 20.11 11.87 -12.37
C THR A 540 18.59 11.72 -12.29
N VAL A 541 17.85 12.09 -13.34
CA VAL A 541 16.39 11.95 -13.38
C VAL A 541 15.96 10.52 -13.72
N ALA A 542 16.76 9.81 -14.50
CA ALA A 542 16.51 8.44 -14.93
C ALA A 542 16.98 7.40 -13.90
N GLY A 543 17.99 7.73 -13.09
CA GLY A 543 18.58 6.84 -12.09
C GLY A 543 20.02 6.42 -12.41
N THR A 544 20.45 6.55 -13.66
CA THR A 544 21.80 6.23 -14.12
C THR A 544 22.88 7.11 -13.49
N ASP A 545 24.13 6.62 -13.36
CA ASP A 545 25.22 7.37 -12.72
C ASP A 545 25.83 8.38 -13.70
N PRO A 546 25.73 9.70 -13.44
CA PRO A 546 26.36 10.74 -14.28
C PRO A 546 27.89 10.69 -14.38
N ASN A 547 28.56 9.67 -13.85
CA ASN A 547 30.01 9.50 -13.95
C ASN A 547 30.38 8.16 -14.55
N ASP A 548 29.39 7.33 -14.85
CA ASP A 548 29.55 6.08 -15.56
C ASP A 548 28.87 6.19 -16.92
N ALA A 549 29.54 5.71 -17.96
CA ALA A 549 28.98 5.84 -19.30
C ALA A 549 28.04 4.68 -19.67
N ASP A 550 27.97 3.64 -18.84
CA ASP A 550 27.36 2.33 -19.07
C ASP A 550 26.99 1.81 -17.68
N SER A 551 25.83 2.22 -17.17
CA SER A 551 25.51 2.14 -15.74
C SER A 551 25.19 0.72 -15.25
N ASP A 552 24.78 -0.16 -16.13
CA ASP A 552 24.51 -1.59 -15.91
C ASP A 552 25.65 -2.51 -16.40
N ASP A 553 26.72 -1.93 -16.98
CA ASP A 553 27.93 -2.63 -17.41
C ASP A 553 27.69 -3.73 -18.46
N ASP A 554 26.61 -3.62 -19.24
CA ASP A 554 26.17 -4.62 -20.21
C ASP A 554 26.97 -4.58 -21.54
N GLY A 555 27.71 -3.48 -21.74
CA GLY A 555 28.51 -3.20 -22.93
C GLY A 555 27.88 -2.19 -23.89
N VAL A 556 26.74 -1.61 -23.53
CA VAL A 556 26.01 -0.55 -24.21
C VAL A 556 26.03 0.71 -23.34
N PRO A 557 26.70 1.79 -23.76
CA PRO A 557 26.62 3.03 -23.01
C PRO A 557 25.18 3.58 -22.92
N ASP A 558 24.74 4.18 -21.80
CA ASP A 558 23.36 4.68 -21.59
C ASP A 558 22.86 5.55 -22.77
N GLY A 559 23.76 6.40 -23.27
CA GLY A 559 23.58 7.27 -24.43
C GLY A 559 23.19 6.56 -25.73
N GLN A 560 23.54 5.27 -25.86
CA GLN A 560 23.44 4.43 -27.04
C GLN A 560 22.39 3.33 -26.95
N GLU A 561 21.82 3.07 -25.78
CA GLU A 561 20.76 2.09 -25.62
C GLU A 561 19.49 2.40 -26.41
N PRO A 562 18.82 1.35 -26.92
CA PRO A 562 17.46 1.42 -27.41
C PRO A 562 16.48 1.79 -26.29
N ASP A 563 15.77 2.91 -26.49
CA ASP A 563 14.71 3.36 -25.59
C ASP A 563 15.09 3.59 -24.10
N TRP A 564 16.36 3.43 -23.69
CA TRP A 564 17.12 3.79 -22.45
C TRP A 564 16.38 4.22 -21.17
N ASN A 565 15.34 5.05 -21.25
CA ASN A 565 14.52 5.47 -20.10
C ASN A 565 13.11 4.84 -20.10
N LYS A 566 12.92 3.80 -20.89
CA LYS A 566 11.78 2.88 -20.78
C LYS A 566 12.22 1.74 -19.88
N ASP A 567 11.22 1.12 -19.31
CA ASP A 567 11.25 -0.15 -18.60
C ASP A 567 10.45 -1.06 -19.54
N THR A 568 11.09 -2.07 -20.13
CA THR A 568 10.58 -2.77 -21.30
C THR A 568 9.79 -4.02 -20.94
N ASP A 569 10.33 -4.84 -20.04
CA ASP A 569 9.75 -6.06 -19.51
C ASP A 569 8.88 -5.79 -18.25
N GLY A 570 9.02 -4.64 -17.60
CA GLY A 570 8.22 -4.24 -16.44
C GLY A 570 8.77 -4.69 -15.08
N ASP A 571 10.06 -4.94 -14.95
CA ASP A 571 10.77 -5.29 -13.70
C ASP A 571 11.03 -4.08 -12.79
N GLY A 572 10.93 -2.85 -13.30
CA GLY A 572 11.14 -1.62 -12.55
C GLY A 572 12.52 -0.98 -12.78
N LEU A 573 13.43 -1.67 -13.45
CA LEU A 573 14.64 -1.08 -13.99
C LEU A 573 14.29 -0.43 -15.34
N ILE A 574 15.01 0.63 -15.68
CA ILE A 574 14.95 1.15 -17.05
C ILE A 574 16.04 0.43 -17.84
N ASN A 575 15.88 0.33 -19.15
CA ASN A 575 16.84 -0.28 -20.07
C ASN A 575 18.30 0.25 -20.02
N ALA A 576 18.59 1.25 -19.16
CA ALA A 576 19.92 1.80 -18.91
C ALA A 576 20.52 1.41 -17.56
N LEU A 577 19.76 0.63 -16.82
CA LEU A 577 20.07 0.08 -15.51
C LEU A 577 19.78 -1.43 -15.53
N ASP A 578 19.55 -2.00 -16.70
CA ASP A 578 18.99 -3.32 -16.91
C ASP A 578 19.83 -4.06 -17.96
N PRO A 579 20.70 -4.98 -17.53
CA PRO A 579 21.62 -5.69 -18.42
C PRO A 579 20.96 -6.50 -19.55
N ASP A 580 19.72 -6.95 -19.38
CA ASP A 580 18.95 -7.76 -20.35
C ASP A 580 17.49 -7.26 -20.40
N SER A 581 17.28 -6.18 -21.16
CA SER A 581 16.05 -5.37 -21.23
C SER A 581 14.77 -6.12 -21.63
N ASP A 582 14.85 -7.41 -21.96
CA ASP A 582 13.68 -8.23 -22.28
C ASP A 582 13.63 -9.62 -21.60
N ASP A 583 14.54 -9.86 -20.65
CA ASP A 583 14.68 -11.07 -19.83
C ASP A 583 14.76 -12.36 -20.63
N ASP A 584 15.58 -12.41 -21.67
CA ASP A 584 15.71 -13.62 -22.50
C ASP A 584 16.96 -14.45 -22.29
N GLY A 585 17.82 -13.96 -21.40
CA GLY A 585 19.10 -14.51 -21.00
C GLY A 585 20.27 -13.96 -21.81
N LEU A 586 20.06 -12.99 -22.71
CA LEU A 586 21.10 -12.48 -23.60
C LEU A 586 21.26 -10.97 -23.44
N TYR A 587 22.31 -10.54 -22.74
CA TYR A 587 22.55 -9.11 -22.47
C TYR A 587 22.51 -8.21 -23.72
N ASP A 588 21.97 -6.97 -23.60
CA ASP A 588 21.69 -6.09 -24.75
C ASP A 588 22.94 -5.82 -25.59
N GLY A 589 24.10 -5.68 -24.93
CA GLY A 589 25.40 -5.52 -25.58
C GLY A 589 25.73 -6.66 -26.53
N THR A 590 25.44 -7.91 -26.14
CA THR A 590 25.66 -9.11 -26.94
C THR A 590 24.73 -9.11 -28.15
N GLU A 591 23.46 -8.80 -27.95
CA GLU A 591 22.43 -8.76 -28.98
C GLU A 591 22.68 -7.68 -30.04
N LEU A 592 23.18 -6.53 -29.59
CA LEU A 592 23.63 -5.46 -30.46
C LEU A 592 24.95 -5.79 -31.17
N GLY A 593 25.55 -6.96 -30.93
CA GLY A 593 26.80 -7.42 -31.53
C GLY A 593 27.98 -6.55 -31.12
N LEU A 594 27.98 -6.12 -29.86
CA LEU A 594 29.03 -5.34 -29.21
C LEU A 594 29.90 -6.27 -28.36
N GLY A 595 30.86 -5.70 -27.64
CA GLY A 595 31.57 -6.48 -26.64
C GLY A 595 32.09 -5.59 -25.54
N CYS A 596 32.63 -6.20 -24.49
CA CYS A 596 32.90 -5.59 -23.18
C CYS A 596 34.10 -4.64 -23.12
N ALA A 597 34.31 -3.87 -24.18
CA ALA A 597 35.35 -2.84 -24.27
C ALA A 597 34.75 -1.48 -24.64
N ALA A 598 33.44 -1.31 -24.45
CA ALA A 598 32.81 -0.01 -24.51
C ALA A 598 33.34 0.89 -23.36
N THR A 599 32.95 2.16 -23.38
CA THR A 599 33.40 3.12 -22.37
C THR A 599 32.36 3.11 -21.27
N GLY A 600 32.77 2.98 -20.01
CA GLY A 600 31.86 2.70 -18.90
C GLY A 600 32.12 1.27 -18.45
N THR A 601 31.63 0.30 -19.23
CA THR A 601 31.69 -1.16 -18.99
C THR A 601 32.84 -1.67 -18.12
N ASP A 602 32.50 -2.11 -16.92
CA ASP A 602 33.30 -2.93 -16.03
C ASP A 602 32.98 -4.42 -16.22
N ALA A 603 33.69 -5.06 -17.15
CA ALA A 603 33.58 -6.50 -17.40
C ALA A 603 33.89 -7.41 -16.20
N THR A 604 34.28 -6.88 -15.03
CA THR A 604 34.41 -7.66 -13.79
C THR A 604 33.10 -7.82 -13.04
N LYS A 605 32.04 -7.10 -13.43
CA LYS A 605 30.70 -7.18 -12.86
C LYS A 605 29.85 -8.35 -13.36
N GLY A 606 30.27 -9.04 -14.43
CA GLY A 606 29.54 -10.21 -14.94
C GLY A 606 28.52 -9.87 -16.03
N HIS A 607 27.96 -8.67 -16.00
CA HIS A 607 26.88 -8.19 -16.90
C HIS A 607 27.21 -8.11 -18.41
N CYS A 608 28.41 -8.50 -18.87
CA CYS A 608 28.74 -8.43 -20.30
C CYS A 608 29.40 -9.69 -20.86
N ILE A 609 28.82 -10.20 -21.94
CA ILE A 609 29.39 -11.25 -22.79
C ILE A 609 29.78 -10.63 -24.14
N ALA A 610 31.02 -10.86 -24.57
CA ALA A 610 31.49 -10.29 -25.83
C ALA A 610 30.99 -11.11 -27.04
N ASP A 611 30.33 -10.44 -27.98
CA ASP A 611 29.84 -11.08 -29.20
C ASP A 611 30.95 -11.82 -29.97
N ALA A 612 30.69 -13.08 -30.28
CA ALA A 612 31.63 -14.02 -30.87
C ALA A 612 31.72 -13.91 -32.40
N ASP A 613 30.74 -13.32 -33.08
CA ASP A 613 30.70 -13.24 -34.56
C ASP A 613 30.90 -11.85 -35.18
N SER A 614 31.16 -10.84 -34.34
CA SER A 614 31.36 -9.43 -34.71
C SER A 614 30.12 -8.77 -35.35
N GLY A 615 28.94 -9.07 -34.80
CA GLY A 615 27.63 -8.52 -35.11
C GLY A 615 27.10 -9.00 -36.44
N ALA A 616 27.49 -10.21 -36.85
CA ALA A 616 26.92 -10.89 -38.00
C ALA A 616 25.52 -11.42 -37.67
N THR A 617 25.32 -11.88 -36.44
CA THR A 617 24.01 -12.14 -35.82
C THR A 617 23.71 -10.99 -34.87
N LYS A 618 22.46 -10.50 -34.89
CA LYS A 618 21.98 -9.41 -34.03
C LYS A 618 20.49 -9.59 -33.79
N THR A 619 20.11 -9.49 -32.54
CA THR A 619 18.74 -9.56 -32.05
C THR A 619 18.29 -8.17 -31.59
N ASP A 620 17.10 -8.05 -31.01
CA ASP A 620 16.47 -6.79 -30.64
C ASP A 620 16.22 -6.80 -29.12
N PRO A 621 17.00 -6.06 -28.31
CA PRO A 621 16.99 -6.13 -26.83
C PRO A 621 15.71 -5.72 -26.14
N LEU A 622 14.70 -5.37 -26.92
CA LEU A 622 13.40 -5.00 -26.41
C LEU A 622 12.34 -6.07 -26.73
N LYS A 623 12.80 -7.26 -27.12
CA LYS A 623 11.99 -8.36 -27.62
C LYS A 623 12.73 -9.71 -27.51
N LYS A 624 12.41 -10.42 -26.42
CA LYS A 624 12.66 -11.84 -26.10
C LYS A 624 12.56 -12.89 -27.20
N ASP A 625 12.01 -12.59 -28.37
CA ASP A 625 11.95 -13.52 -29.53
C ASP A 625 12.00 -12.66 -30.78
N THR A 626 13.19 -12.26 -31.25
CA THR A 626 13.40 -11.32 -32.35
C THR A 626 12.66 -11.73 -33.62
N ASP A 627 12.66 -13.02 -33.89
CA ASP A 627 12.16 -13.67 -35.10
C ASP A 627 10.62 -13.89 -35.10
N GLY A 628 10.02 -13.96 -33.91
CA GLY A 628 8.60 -14.25 -33.67
C GLY A 628 8.23 -15.72 -33.85
N GLY A 629 9.17 -16.61 -33.58
CA GLY A 629 9.11 -18.06 -33.79
C GLY A 629 8.55 -18.84 -32.60
N GLY A 630 8.72 -18.31 -31.40
CA GLY A 630 8.25 -18.85 -30.13
C GLY A 630 9.31 -19.54 -29.26
N ALA A 631 10.58 -19.52 -29.66
CA ALA A 631 11.72 -19.70 -28.75
C ALA A 631 12.34 -18.33 -28.46
N SER A 632 12.99 -18.16 -27.30
CA SER A 632 13.68 -16.91 -27.01
C SER A 632 15.04 -16.80 -27.67
N ASP A 633 15.57 -15.58 -27.87
CA ASP A 633 16.84 -15.41 -28.55
C ASP A 633 17.98 -16.07 -27.75
N GLY A 634 18.01 -15.90 -26.42
CA GLY A 634 18.90 -16.66 -25.53
C GLY A 634 18.71 -18.19 -25.57
N SER A 635 17.48 -18.68 -25.75
CA SER A 635 17.22 -20.14 -25.92
C SER A 635 17.71 -20.69 -27.27
N GLU A 636 17.75 -19.84 -28.30
CA GLU A 636 18.28 -20.18 -29.61
C GLU A 636 19.81 -20.08 -29.67
N ASP A 637 20.41 -19.15 -28.92
CA ASP A 637 21.84 -18.99 -28.65
C ASP A 637 22.20 -19.42 -27.22
N ALA A 638 21.99 -20.71 -26.91
CA ALA A 638 22.11 -21.25 -25.55
C ALA A 638 23.49 -21.13 -24.87
N ASN A 639 24.51 -20.57 -25.54
CA ASN A 639 25.81 -20.27 -24.92
C ASN A 639 26.05 -18.75 -24.76
N LEU A 640 25.04 -17.96 -25.08
CA LEU A 640 24.89 -16.52 -24.83
C LEU A 640 26.01 -15.66 -25.43
N ASN A 641 26.57 -16.07 -26.57
CA ASN A 641 27.76 -15.42 -27.14
C ASN A 641 27.49 -14.57 -28.38
N GLY A 642 26.22 -14.37 -28.75
CA GLY A 642 25.79 -13.58 -29.91
C GLY A 642 26.04 -14.25 -31.27
N ALA A 643 26.44 -15.53 -31.32
CA ALA A 643 26.81 -16.20 -32.55
C ALA A 643 26.12 -17.56 -32.75
N VAL A 644 25.48 -17.75 -33.91
CA VAL A 644 24.86 -19.02 -34.28
C VAL A 644 25.92 -20.12 -34.49
N ASP A 645 26.13 -20.95 -33.47
CA ASP A 645 27.12 -22.02 -33.44
C ASP A 645 26.56 -23.40 -33.85
N THR A 646 27.43 -24.41 -33.85
CA THR A 646 27.03 -25.76 -34.25
C THR A 646 26.24 -26.46 -33.15
N GLY A 647 24.92 -26.38 -33.20
CA GLY A 647 24.03 -27.03 -32.23
C GLY A 647 22.80 -26.19 -31.91
N GLU A 648 22.94 -24.88 -32.09
CA GLU A 648 21.96 -23.82 -31.91
C GLU A 648 21.05 -23.62 -33.14
N THR A 649 20.00 -22.84 -32.94
CA THR A 649 19.09 -22.33 -33.98
C THR A 649 19.39 -20.86 -34.27
N ASP A 650 18.79 -20.28 -35.32
CA ASP A 650 19.10 -18.90 -35.75
C ASP A 650 18.00 -17.93 -35.26
N PRO A 651 18.27 -17.09 -34.22
CA PRO A 651 17.28 -16.20 -33.60
C PRO A 651 16.78 -15.08 -34.52
N THR A 652 17.32 -14.97 -35.73
CA THR A 652 16.98 -13.88 -36.66
C THR A 652 16.22 -14.34 -37.91
N SER A 653 16.03 -15.64 -38.11
CA SER A 653 15.61 -16.17 -39.42
C SER A 653 14.66 -17.36 -39.38
N GLY A 654 13.37 -17.08 -39.59
CA GLY A 654 12.46 -18.16 -39.98
C GLY A 654 10.99 -17.94 -39.66
N GLN A 655 10.64 -16.99 -38.79
CA GLN A 655 9.40 -17.07 -38.00
C GLN A 655 9.29 -18.43 -37.34
N GLY A 656 10.38 -18.85 -36.71
CA GLY A 656 10.53 -20.08 -35.99
C GLY A 656 10.57 -21.36 -36.82
N ALA A 657 11.16 -21.29 -38.02
CA ALA A 657 11.16 -22.45 -38.91
C ALA A 657 12.04 -23.60 -38.39
N ASP A 658 13.02 -23.26 -37.55
CA ASP A 658 14.02 -24.12 -36.95
C ASP A 658 13.84 -24.34 -35.45
N ASP A 659 13.01 -23.57 -34.75
CA ASP A 659 12.73 -23.64 -33.30
C ASP A 659 12.20 -24.99 -32.85
N THR A 660 11.71 -25.81 -33.79
CA THR A 660 11.46 -27.24 -33.51
C THR A 660 12.69 -28.01 -33.04
N GLY A 661 13.89 -27.41 -33.15
CA GLY A 661 15.16 -27.87 -32.63
C GLY A 661 15.47 -27.42 -31.21
N VAL A 662 14.83 -26.36 -30.73
CA VAL A 662 14.87 -25.90 -29.33
C VAL A 662 13.98 -26.84 -28.52
N VAL A 663 14.59 -27.55 -27.57
CA VAL A 663 13.89 -28.52 -26.72
C VAL A 663 13.73 -27.87 -25.36
N ASP A 664 12.50 -27.92 -24.86
CA ASP A 664 12.05 -27.40 -23.57
C ASP A 664 11.19 -28.53 -22.95
N THR A 665 11.67 -29.13 -21.88
CA THR A 665 11.19 -30.44 -21.40
C THR A 665 10.04 -30.29 -20.38
N ASP A 666 10.22 -29.46 -19.38
CA ASP A 666 9.28 -28.94 -18.36
C ASP A 666 8.24 -28.02 -18.96
N LYS A 667 8.63 -27.03 -19.76
CA LYS A 667 7.79 -25.91 -20.30
C LYS A 667 7.58 -24.73 -19.37
N ASP A 668 8.62 -24.27 -18.70
CA ASP A 668 8.69 -22.91 -18.14
C ASP A 668 8.88 -21.85 -19.24
N GLY A 669 9.65 -22.14 -20.30
CA GLY A 669 9.93 -21.19 -21.37
C GLY A 669 11.40 -21.09 -21.75
N LEU A 670 12.31 -21.70 -21.00
CA LEU A 670 13.72 -21.83 -21.36
C LEU A 670 14.00 -23.16 -22.06
N SER A 671 15.13 -23.24 -22.74
CA SER A 671 15.54 -24.47 -23.42
C SER A 671 16.44 -25.34 -22.54
N ASP A 672 16.34 -26.66 -22.70
CA ASP A 672 17.20 -27.66 -22.05
C ASP A 672 18.70 -27.34 -22.22
N ALA A 673 19.06 -26.62 -23.28
CA ALA A 673 20.43 -26.25 -23.59
C ALA A 673 20.88 -25.01 -22.80
N LEU A 674 20.00 -24.01 -22.67
CA LEU A 674 20.24 -22.78 -21.92
C LEU A 674 20.22 -23.03 -20.42
N GLU A 675 19.19 -23.71 -19.90
CA GLU A 675 19.11 -24.11 -18.48
C GLU A 675 20.38 -24.85 -18.05
N LYS A 676 20.87 -25.76 -18.90
CA LYS A 676 22.11 -26.48 -18.63
C LYS A 676 23.37 -25.60 -18.71
N PHE A 677 23.34 -24.53 -19.49
CA PHE A 677 24.43 -23.56 -19.57
C PHE A 677 24.49 -22.73 -18.29
N LEU A 678 23.33 -22.25 -17.83
CA LEU A 678 23.16 -21.47 -16.60
C LEU A 678 23.29 -22.31 -15.32
N GLY A 679 23.01 -23.62 -15.40
CA GLY A 679 23.17 -24.55 -14.28
C GLY A 679 21.85 -25.07 -13.69
N SER A 680 20.73 -24.45 -14.06
CA SER A 680 19.38 -24.91 -13.73
C SER A 680 19.06 -26.29 -14.34
N ASN A 681 17.98 -26.92 -13.89
CA ASN A 681 17.66 -28.31 -14.22
C ASN A 681 16.60 -28.41 -15.32
N PRO A 682 16.93 -28.93 -16.53
CA PRO A 682 16.02 -29.12 -17.67
C PRO A 682 14.81 -30.06 -17.48
N ASN A 683 14.48 -30.45 -16.26
CA ASN A 683 13.31 -31.24 -15.95
C ASN A 683 12.56 -30.72 -14.71
N ASP A 684 13.01 -29.61 -14.12
CA ASP A 684 12.34 -28.84 -13.09
C ASP A 684 12.06 -27.48 -13.67
N ALA A 685 10.81 -27.02 -13.57
CA ALA A 685 10.44 -25.72 -14.14
C ALA A 685 10.69 -24.55 -13.16
N ASP A 686 11.26 -24.86 -12.00
CA ASP A 686 11.44 -24.03 -10.80
C ASP A 686 12.58 -24.71 -10.03
N SER A 687 13.81 -24.38 -10.38
CA SER A 687 15.02 -25.11 -10.01
C SER A 687 15.47 -24.85 -8.56
N ASP A 688 15.15 -23.68 -8.02
CA ASP A 688 15.49 -23.19 -6.67
C ASP A 688 14.33 -23.31 -5.66
N ASP A 689 13.12 -23.65 -6.15
CA ASP A 689 11.90 -23.91 -5.40
C ASP A 689 11.33 -22.67 -4.68
N ASP A 690 11.57 -21.47 -5.24
CA ASP A 690 11.22 -20.17 -4.67
C ASP A 690 9.73 -19.77 -4.90
N GLY A 691 9.12 -20.36 -5.94
CA GLY A 691 7.74 -20.14 -6.36
C GLY A 691 7.56 -19.29 -7.62
N LEU A 692 8.65 -18.77 -8.19
CA LEU A 692 8.77 -18.31 -9.57
C LEU A 692 9.26 -19.48 -10.44
N LEU A 693 9.34 -19.32 -11.76
CA LEU A 693 9.72 -20.41 -12.66
C LEU A 693 10.98 -19.96 -13.38
N ASP A 694 11.91 -20.87 -13.69
CA ASP A 694 13.17 -20.56 -14.38
C ASP A 694 12.99 -19.62 -15.60
N GLY A 695 11.93 -19.81 -16.39
CA GLY A 695 11.62 -18.98 -17.57
C GLY A 695 10.80 -17.71 -17.33
N GLU A 696 10.34 -17.50 -16.10
CA GLU A 696 9.69 -16.28 -15.59
C GLU A 696 10.63 -15.40 -14.75
N GLU A 697 11.83 -15.88 -14.43
CA GLU A 697 12.88 -15.11 -13.75
C GLU A 697 13.27 -13.85 -14.53
N ARG A 698 13.63 -12.81 -13.77
CA ARG A 698 14.16 -11.55 -14.30
C ARG A 698 15.68 -11.68 -14.43
N ASN A 699 16.22 -11.21 -15.55
CA ASN A 699 17.65 -11.29 -15.85
C ASN A 699 18.25 -12.68 -15.51
N PRO A 700 17.74 -13.79 -16.08
CA PRO A 700 18.00 -15.15 -15.60
C PRO A 700 19.47 -15.60 -15.69
N SER A 701 20.32 -14.88 -16.43
CA SER A 701 21.75 -15.15 -16.51
C SER A 701 22.61 -14.22 -15.66
N ASP A 702 21.97 -13.34 -14.88
CA ASP A 702 22.62 -12.33 -14.07
C ASP A 702 22.68 -12.72 -12.59
N ASP A 703 23.60 -12.12 -11.85
CA ASP A 703 23.82 -12.30 -10.41
C ASP A 703 23.60 -10.95 -9.75
N THR A 704 22.36 -10.66 -9.37
CA THR A 704 21.89 -9.30 -9.08
C THR A 704 22.47 -8.74 -7.79
N ASP A 705 22.50 -9.54 -6.73
CA ASP A 705 23.06 -9.15 -5.43
C ASP A 705 24.58 -9.43 -5.32
N GLY A 706 25.14 -10.24 -6.22
CA GLY A 706 26.55 -10.59 -6.27
C GLY A 706 26.93 -11.71 -5.30
N ASP A 707 26.00 -12.56 -4.87
CA ASP A 707 26.27 -13.70 -4.01
C ASP A 707 26.93 -14.88 -4.73
N GLY A 708 26.95 -14.86 -6.07
CA GLY A 708 27.56 -15.87 -6.92
C GLY A 708 26.62 -16.96 -7.42
N LEU A 709 25.31 -16.81 -7.21
CA LEU A 709 24.24 -17.53 -7.90
C LEU A 709 23.68 -16.63 -9.01
N ASP A 710 23.45 -17.21 -10.20
CA ASP A 710 22.66 -16.51 -11.20
C ASP A 710 21.19 -16.52 -10.72
N ASN A 711 20.39 -15.47 -10.96
CA ASN A 711 19.00 -15.30 -10.52
C ASN A 711 18.13 -16.55 -10.76
N ILE A 712 18.38 -17.32 -11.83
CA ILE A 712 17.70 -18.60 -12.13
C ILE A 712 17.93 -19.74 -11.11
N LEU A 713 18.84 -19.53 -10.17
CA LEU A 713 19.19 -20.46 -9.09
C LEU A 713 19.12 -19.79 -7.71
N ASP A 714 18.78 -18.51 -7.67
CA ASP A 714 18.73 -17.70 -6.48
C ASP A 714 17.28 -17.61 -6.00
N VAL A 715 17.05 -17.78 -4.70
CA VAL A 715 15.69 -17.75 -4.14
C VAL A 715 15.26 -16.34 -3.74
N ASP A 716 16.18 -15.38 -3.64
CA ASP A 716 16.00 -14.00 -3.17
C ASP A 716 17.01 -13.11 -3.94
N SER A 717 16.76 -12.92 -5.24
CA SER A 717 17.75 -12.40 -6.21
C SER A 717 18.33 -11.02 -5.85
N ASP A 718 17.61 -10.17 -5.12
CA ASP A 718 18.09 -8.87 -4.64
C ASP A 718 18.40 -8.83 -3.13
N ASN A 719 18.26 -9.98 -2.46
CA ASN A 719 18.60 -10.27 -1.08
C ASN A 719 17.98 -9.28 -0.08
N ASP A 720 16.69 -9.03 -0.27
CA ASP A 720 15.92 -8.09 0.53
C ASP A 720 15.13 -8.79 1.65
N GLY A 721 15.10 -10.13 1.62
CA GLY A 721 14.43 -11.01 2.56
C GLY A 721 13.07 -11.52 2.09
N LEU A 722 12.62 -11.18 0.88
CA LEU A 722 11.47 -11.76 0.18
C LEU A 722 11.94 -12.68 -0.93
N PHE A 723 11.31 -13.85 -1.05
CA PHE A 723 11.61 -14.72 -2.18
C PHE A 723 10.94 -14.23 -3.46
N ASP A 724 11.59 -14.37 -4.62
CA ASP A 724 11.19 -13.78 -5.90
C ASP A 724 9.75 -14.16 -6.30
N GLY A 725 9.36 -15.41 -6.03
CA GLY A 725 8.00 -15.90 -6.20
C GLY A 725 6.97 -15.13 -5.38
N THR A 726 7.29 -14.72 -4.15
CA THR A 726 6.43 -13.88 -3.30
C THR A 726 6.25 -12.51 -3.94
N GLU A 727 7.34 -11.89 -4.38
CA GLU A 727 7.39 -10.54 -4.93
C GLU A 727 6.66 -10.42 -6.26
N SER A 728 6.83 -11.45 -7.10
CA SER A 728 6.10 -11.64 -8.34
C SER A 728 4.61 -11.96 -8.14
N GLY A 729 4.14 -12.05 -6.90
CA GLY A 729 2.75 -12.34 -6.53
C GLY A 729 2.33 -13.77 -6.87
N LYS A 730 3.30 -14.70 -6.89
CA LYS A 730 3.09 -16.13 -7.10
C LYS A 730 2.87 -16.83 -5.76
N GLY A 731 2.57 -18.12 -5.83
CA GLY A 731 2.43 -18.88 -4.60
C GLY A 731 2.75 -20.34 -4.80
N CYS A 732 3.08 -21.00 -3.70
CA CYS A 732 3.68 -22.35 -3.69
C CYS A 732 2.74 -23.52 -4.08
N GLU A 733 1.62 -23.24 -4.78
CA GLU A 733 0.65 -24.28 -5.18
C GLU A 733 0.86 -24.80 -6.61
N ASP A 734 1.82 -24.24 -7.37
CA ASP A 734 2.16 -24.74 -8.71
C ASP A 734 2.92 -26.09 -8.59
N PRO A 735 2.66 -27.11 -9.45
CA PRO A 735 3.37 -28.39 -9.37
C PRO A 735 4.89 -28.42 -9.61
N PRO A 736 5.58 -27.42 -10.21
CA PRO A 736 7.04 -27.40 -10.26
C PRO A 736 7.66 -27.06 -8.89
N THR A 737 7.16 -26.04 -8.17
CA THR A 737 7.67 -25.65 -6.84
C THR A 737 7.55 -26.75 -5.76
N SER A 738 8.66 -27.15 -5.17
CA SER A 738 8.72 -28.07 -4.05
C SER A 738 8.60 -27.35 -2.72
N ALA A 739 7.39 -27.35 -2.16
CA ALA A 739 7.15 -26.90 -0.78
C ALA A 739 7.95 -27.65 0.33
N ALA A 740 8.75 -28.66 -0.02
CA ALA A 740 9.65 -29.34 0.91
C ALA A 740 11.01 -28.63 1.06
N ALA A 741 11.45 -27.85 0.07
CA ALA A 741 12.67 -27.03 0.14
C ALA A 741 12.52 -25.91 1.19
N LYS A 742 11.30 -25.37 1.34
CA LYS A 742 10.97 -24.23 2.22
C LYS A 742 11.52 -22.89 1.72
N HIS A 743 11.86 -22.81 0.42
CA HIS A 743 12.24 -21.57 -0.26
C HIS A 743 11.07 -20.81 -0.86
N CYS A 744 9.83 -21.27 -0.65
CA CYS A 744 8.65 -20.53 -1.12
C CYS A 744 7.77 -20.06 0.03
N ILE A 745 7.43 -18.77 0.02
CA ILE A 745 6.34 -18.19 0.80
C ILE A 745 5.25 -17.74 -0.16
N ALA A 746 4.02 -18.24 0.05
CA ALA A 746 2.94 -17.93 -0.88
C ALA A 746 2.47 -16.49 -0.66
N ASP A 747 2.42 -15.72 -1.74
CA ASP A 747 1.84 -14.38 -1.73
C ASP A 747 0.35 -14.43 -1.27
N ALA A 748 0.02 -13.52 -0.36
CA ALA A 748 -1.27 -13.36 0.27
C ALA A 748 -2.13 -12.24 -0.35
N ASP A 749 -1.56 -11.40 -1.23
CA ASP A 749 -2.24 -10.40 -2.06
C ASP A 749 -1.53 -10.14 -3.40
N PRO A 750 -1.84 -10.92 -4.46
CA PRO A 750 -1.13 -10.85 -5.75
C PRO A 750 -1.34 -9.55 -6.54
N ALA A 751 -2.00 -8.56 -5.93
CA ALA A 751 -2.22 -7.23 -6.46
C ALA A 751 -1.15 -6.22 -6.00
N THR A 752 -0.44 -6.51 -4.92
CA THR A 752 0.81 -5.87 -4.51
C THR A 752 1.94 -6.75 -5.00
N LYS A 753 2.94 -6.15 -5.62
CA LYS A 753 4.12 -6.83 -6.17
C LYS A 753 5.30 -5.91 -5.99
N THR A 754 6.41 -6.49 -5.61
CA THR A 754 7.74 -5.87 -5.57
C THR A 754 8.57 -6.44 -6.71
N SER A 755 9.78 -5.94 -6.90
CA SER A 755 10.68 -6.40 -7.95
C SER A 755 11.70 -7.38 -7.36
N PRO A 756 11.85 -8.59 -7.93
CA PRO A 756 12.91 -9.52 -7.54
C PRO A 756 14.35 -9.04 -7.70
N VAL A 757 14.55 -7.95 -8.44
CA VAL A 757 15.88 -7.44 -8.79
C VAL A 757 16.11 -6.03 -8.24
N ILE A 758 15.23 -5.54 -7.36
CA ILE A 758 15.32 -4.21 -6.75
C ILE A 758 14.88 -4.27 -5.29
N ALA A 759 15.86 -4.40 -4.39
CA ALA A 759 15.63 -4.58 -2.95
C ALA A 759 14.78 -3.49 -2.27
N ASP A 760 14.57 -2.33 -2.90
CA ASP A 760 13.70 -1.22 -2.45
C ASP A 760 12.89 -0.72 -3.65
N THR A 761 11.81 -1.44 -3.99
CA THR A 761 10.95 -1.19 -5.16
C THR A 761 10.42 0.26 -5.19
N ASP A 762 10.15 0.80 -4.01
CA ASP A 762 9.58 2.11 -3.77
C ASP A 762 10.62 3.24 -3.82
N GLY A 763 11.89 2.93 -3.62
CA GLY A 763 13.01 3.87 -3.53
C GLY A 763 12.95 4.76 -2.29
N GLY A 764 12.39 4.25 -1.19
CA GLY A 764 12.15 4.95 0.07
C GLY A 764 13.32 4.92 1.05
N GLY A 765 14.24 3.98 0.85
CA GLY A 765 15.43 3.71 1.65
C GLY A 765 15.22 2.65 2.73
N VAL A 766 14.17 1.83 2.62
CA VAL A 766 13.92 0.63 3.41
C VAL A 766 13.67 -0.50 2.42
N ILE A 767 14.28 -1.66 2.64
CA ILE A 767 14.11 -2.82 1.76
C ILE A 767 12.70 -3.42 1.85
N ASP A 768 12.19 -4.01 0.77
CA ASP A 768 10.79 -4.44 0.69
C ASP A 768 10.47 -5.53 1.72
N GLY A 769 11.39 -6.47 1.98
CA GLY A 769 11.26 -7.44 3.07
C GLY A 769 11.16 -6.81 4.46
N SER A 770 11.77 -5.64 4.69
CA SER A 770 11.61 -4.89 5.95
C SER A 770 10.28 -4.15 6.03
N GLU A 771 9.70 -3.79 4.88
CA GLU A 771 8.39 -3.19 4.78
C GLU A 771 7.27 -4.23 4.91
N ASP A 772 7.43 -5.42 4.31
CA ASP A 772 6.63 -6.63 4.51
C ASP A 772 7.35 -7.61 5.45
N ALA A 773 7.53 -7.19 6.70
CA ALA A 773 8.25 -7.95 7.73
C ALA A 773 7.74 -9.39 7.93
N ASN A 774 6.51 -9.72 7.53
CA ASN A 774 5.97 -11.07 7.63
C ASN A 774 6.13 -11.92 6.35
N ARG A 775 6.66 -11.31 5.29
CA ARG A 775 7.11 -11.90 4.02
C ARG A 775 6.00 -12.61 3.26
N ASN A 776 4.81 -12.03 3.23
CA ASN A 776 3.65 -12.67 2.62
C ASN A 776 3.12 -11.94 1.39
N GLY A 777 3.84 -10.97 0.83
CA GLY A 777 3.46 -10.16 -0.33
C GLY A 777 2.25 -9.24 -0.08
N LYS A 778 1.72 -9.18 1.15
CA LYS A 778 0.53 -8.38 1.47
C LYS A 778 0.77 -7.44 2.63
N LEU A 779 0.70 -6.15 2.32
CA LEU A 779 0.60 -5.05 3.28
C LEU A 779 -0.38 -5.33 4.43
N ASP A 780 0.16 -5.73 5.58
CA ASP A 780 -0.56 -6.00 6.80
C ASP A 780 -0.58 -4.80 7.76
N SER A 781 -1.40 -4.91 8.80
CA SER A 781 -1.52 -3.83 9.80
C SER A 781 -0.28 -3.77 10.69
N GLY A 782 0.66 -2.89 10.39
CA GLY A 782 1.88 -2.68 11.17
C GLY A 782 3.13 -2.55 10.30
N GLU A 783 3.00 -3.01 9.06
CA GLU A 783 3.94 -2.89 7.94
C GLU A 783 3.77 -1.55 7.21
N THR A 784 4.79 -1.22 6.42
CA THR A 784 4.81 -0.09 5.47
C THR A 784 4.64 -0.63 4.05
N ASP A 785 4.30 0.24 3.10
CA ASP A 785 3.91 -0.19 1.74
C ASP A 785 5.11 -0.14 0.77
N PRO A 786 5.68 -1.29 0.37
CA PRO A 786 6.90 -1.36 -0.45
C PRO A 786 6.70 -0.90 -1.91
N THR A 787 5.50 -0.44 -2.28
CA THR A 787 5.18 -0.10 -3.68
C THR A 787 4.77 1.35 -3.90
N VAL A 788 4.52 2.13 -2.84
CA VAL A 788 3.95 3.48 -2.97
C VAL A 788 4.37 4.46 -1.87
N GLY A 789 5.28 5.36 -2.22
CA GLY A 789 5.54 6.45 -1.28
C GLY A 789 6.86 7.16 -1.48
N HIS A 790 7.85 6.54 -2.13
CA HIS A 790 9.25 6.94 -2.00
C HIS A 790 9.58 7.21 -0.53
N GLY A 791 9.21 6.26 0.32
CA GLY A 791 9.42 6.28 1.75
C GLY A 791 8.59 7.27 2.57
N ALA A 792 7.36 7.55 2.14
CA ALA A 792 6.48 8.47 2.86
C ALA A 792 6.10 7.94 4.25
N ASP A 793 6.14 6.63 4.45
CA ASP A 793 5.80 5.88 5.66
C ASP A 793 6.98 5.15 6.34
N ASP A 794 8.11 5.00 5.66
CA ASP A 794 9.36 4.37 6.13
C ASP A 794 9.92 4.98 7.39
N GLY A 795 9.65 6.26 7.63
CA GLY A 795 10.06 6.94 8.86
C GLY A 795 9.49 6.31 10.14
N THR A 796 8.65 5.28 10.01
CA THR A 796 8.12 4.47 11.11
C THR A 796 8.79 3.10 11.29
N VAL A 797 9.56 2.63 10.29
CA VAL A 797 10.39 1.44 10.38
C VAL A 797 11.57 1.71 11.31
N VAL A 798 11.86 0.76 12.19
CA VAL A 798 12.90 0.87 13.21
C VAL A 798 13.91 -0.21 12.93
N ASP A 799 15.17 0.20 12.85
CA ASP A 799 16.35 -0.63 12.78
C ASP A 799 17.25 -0.18 13.96
N THR A 800 17.43 -1.07 14.94
CA THR A 800 17.99 -0.73 16.25
C THR A 800 19.52 -0.79 16.29
N ASP A 801 20.14 -1.76 15.63
CA ASP A 801 21.57 -2.03 15.60
C ASP A 801 22.26 -1.64 14.29
N LYS A 802 21.51 -1.46 13.20
CA LYS A 802 21.93 -0.85 11.93
C LYS A 802 22.74 -1.74 11.04
N ASP A 803 22.36 -3.01 10.94
CA ASP A 803 22.81 -3.90 9.88
C ASP A 803 22.08 -3.66 8.54
N GLY A 804 20.84 -3.20 8.56
CA GLY A 804 20.03 -3.02 7.35
C GLY A 804 18.64 -3.63 7.44
N LEU A 805 18.41 -4.52 8.42
CA LEU A 805 17.13 -5.18 8.63
C LEU A 805 16.27 -4.41 9.65
N SER A 806 14.94 -4.46 9.48
CA SER A 806 14.04 -3.88 10.47
C SER A 806 13.86 -4.79 11.70
N ASP A 807 13.68 -4.16 12.86
CA ASP A 807 13.33 -4.80 14.13
C ASP A 807 12.18 -5.82 13.99
N GLU A 808 11.22 -5.60 13.09
CA GLU A 808 10.09 -6.51 12.90
C GLU A 808 10.42 -7.67 11.95
N LEU A 809 11.19 -7.44 10.88
CA LEU A 809 11.70 -8.50 10.00
C LEU A 809 12.62 -9.45 10.78
N GLU A 810 13.56 -8.90 11.54
CA GLU A 810 14.47 -9.68 12.38
C GLU A 810 13.71 -10.58 13.37
N LYS A 811 12.64 -10.06 13.98
CA LYS A 811 11.75 -10.87 14.84
C LYS A 811 11.03 -11.98 14.07
N ALA A 812 10.73 -11.77 12.80
CA ALA A 812 10.02 -12.71 11.96
C ALA A 812 10.93 -13.85 11.47
N ILE A 813 12.17 -13.53 11.08
CA ILE A 813 13.18 -14.50 10.62
C ILE A 813 13.91 -15.17 11.80
N GLY A 814 14.05 -14.47 12.93
CA GLY A 814 14.51 -15.02 14.21
C GLY A 814 15.85 -14.47 14.71
N THR A 815 16.47 -13.54 14.00
CA THR A 815 17.64 -12.76 14.40
C THR A 815 17.32 -11.83 15.59
N ASP A 816 18.34 -11.27 16.27
CA ASP A 816 18.16 -10.37 17.42
C ASP A 816 18.23 -8.90 16.99
N PRO A 817 17.15 -8.11 17.15
CA PRO A 817 17.09 -6.66 16.88
C PRO A 817 18.04 -5.75 17.67
N ASN A 818 19.06 -6.30 18.30
CA ASN A 818 20.07 -5.54 19.04
C ASN A 818 21.47 -6.10 18.83
N ASP A 819 21.62 -7.07 17.92
CA ASP A 819 22.83 -7.79 17.60
C ASP A 819 22.91 -8.00 16.09
N ALA A 820 23.54 -7.04 15.41
CA ALA A 820 23.68 -6.98 13.95
C ALA A 820 24.38 -8.19 13.27
N ASP A 821 24.82 -9.17 14.05
CA ASP A 821 25.53 -10.39 13.63
C ASP A 821 25.12 -11.47 14.64
N SER A 822 23.96 -12.07 14.40
CA SER A 822 23.20 -12.89 15.36
C SER A 822 23.87 -14.23 15.68
N ASP A 823 24.73 -14.73 14.81
CA ASP A 823 25.41 -16.03 14.96
C ASP A 823 26.94 -15.93 15.13
N ASP A 824 27.46 -14.70 15.06
CA ASP A 824 28.83 -14.29 15.33
C ASP A 824 29.86 -14.89 14.35
N ASP A 825 29.49 -15.06 13.08
CA ASP A 825 30.27 -15.72 12.04
C ASP A 825 31.19 -14.77 11.24
N GLY A 826 30.90 -13.46 11.29
CA GLY A 826 31.67 -12.39 10.64
C GLY A 826 30.90 -11.58 9.60
N VAL A 827 29.75 -12.07 9.14
CA VAL A 827 28.78 -11.39 8.26
C VAL A 827 27.74 -10.68 9.13
N LEU A 828 27.12 -9.60 8.64
CA LEU A 828 26.01 -8.97 9.36
C LEU A 828 24.70 -9.60 8.90
N ASP A 829 23.68 -9.64 9.76
CA ASP A 829 22.41 -10.31 9.45
C ASP A 829 21.75 -9.77 8.15
N GLY A 830 21.93 -8.49 7.84
CA GLY A 830 21.45 -7.85 6.61
C GLY A 830 22.43 -7.84 5.43
N ASP A 831 23.65 -8.34 5.60
CA ASP A 831 24.65 -8.54 4.54
C ASP A 831 24.78 -10.05 4.18
N GLU A 832 23.98 -10.91 4.81
CA GLU A 832 23.93 -12.37 4.61
C GLU A 832 23.29 -12.70 3.26
N PRO A 833 23.93 -13.51 2.39
CA PRO A 833 23.32 -13.92 1.13
C PRO A 833 22.16 -14.87 1.39
N ASN A 834 21.06 -14.70 0.67
CA ASN A 834 19.87 -15.52 0.83
C ASN A 834 19.42 -15.61 2.31
N LEU A 835 19.44 -14.48 3.02
CA LEU A 835 19.41 -14.38 4.50
C LEU A 835 18.29 -15.19 5.16
N SER A 836 17.20 -15.42 4.41
CA SER A 836 15.95 -16.00 4.88
C SER A 836 15.77 -17.48 4.49
N ALA A 837 16.68 -18.03 3.68
CA ALA A 837 16.76 -19.42 3.22
C ALA A 837 17.48 -20.35 4.23
N ASP A 838 17.37 -21.67 4.04
CA ASP A 838 17.96 -22.75 4.90
C ASP A 838 18.78 -23.67 3.99
N THR A 839 19.94 -23.18 3.54
CA THR A 839 20.71 -23.71 2.40
C THR A 839 21.09 -25.19 2.55
N ASP A 840 21.63 -25.60 3.70
CA ASP A 840 21.99 -27.00 3.94
C ASP A 840 20.85 -27.88 4.50
N GLY A 841 19.71 -27.27 4.86
CA GLY A 841 18.54 -27.92 5.41
C GLY A 841 18.69 -28.42 6.86
N ASP A 842 19.62 -27.88 7.65
CA ASP A 842 19.79 -28.22 9.07
C ASP A 842 18.64 -27.67 9.95
N GLY A 843 17.87 -26.71 9.42
CA GLY A 843 16.72 -26.10 10.06
C GLY A 843 16.99 -24.76 10.74
N LYS A 844 18.14 -24.15 10.48
CA LYS A 844 18.40 -22.72 10.67
C LYS A 844 18.34 -22.01 9.32
N ILE A 845 18.11 -20.70 9.36
CA ILE A 845 18.29 -19.90 8.16
C ILE A 845 19.73 -19.43 8.08
N ASN A 846 20.20 -19.01 6.90
CA ASN A 846 21.55 -18.50 6.67
C ASN A 846 21.92 -17.47 7.74
N ALA A 847 21.09 -16.44 7.98
CA ALA A 847 21.34 -15.39 8.99
C ALA A 847 21.41 -15.86 10.46
N LEU A 848 21.23 -17.16 10.72
CA LEU A 848 21.39 -17.81 12.03
C LEU A 848 22.35 -19.00 11.98
N ASP A 849 23.01 -19.23 10.86
CA ASP A 849 23.91 -20.34 10.62
C ASP A 849 25.26 -19.96 10.01
N SER A 850 26.23 -19.87 10.91
CA SER A 850 27.63 -19.54 10.63
C SER A 850 28.39 -20.33 9.55
N ASP A 851 27.77 -21.33 8.91
CA ASP A 851 28.33 -22.29 7.95
C ASP A 851 27.15 -22.74 7.05
N SER A 852 26.61 -21.81 6.26
CA SER A 852 25.30 -21.90 5.58
C SER A 852 25.17 -23.12 4.67
N ASP A 853 26.24 -23.52 3.99
CA ASP A 853 26.28 -24.71 3.13
C ASP A 853 26.73 -26.01 3.85
N GLY A 854 27.13 -25.89 5.11
CA GLY A 854 27.52 -26.99 6.00
C GLY A 854 28.81 -27.71 5.60
N ASP A 855 29.68 -27.06 4.83
CA ASP A 855 30.92 -27.63 4.33
C ASP A 855 32.06 -27.61 5.37
N GLY A 856 31.91 -26.76 6.38
CA GLY A 856 32.83 -26.58 7.49
C GLY A 856 33.69 -25.33 7.42
N LEU A 857 33.66 -24.51 6.38
CA LEU A 857 34.11 -23.12 6.49
C LEU A 857 33.05 -22.31 7.24
N PHE A 858 33.31 -21.03 7.43
CA PHE A 858 32.32 -20.15 8.04
C PHE A 858 32.08 -19.04 7.03
N ASP A 859 30.85 -18.56 6.88
CA ASP A 859 30.45 -17.72 5.75
C ASP A 859 31.32 -16.45 5.69
N GLY A 860 31.56 -15.81 6.83
CA GLY A 860 32.48 -14.69 6.93
C GLY A 860 33.93 -14.99 6.51
N THR A 861 34.40 -16.24 6.63
CA THR A 861 35.72 -16.67 6.10
C THR A 861 35.71 -16.77 4.59
N GLU A 862 34.62 -17.30 4.04
CA GLU A 862 34.45 -17.56 2.61
C GLU A 862 34.30 -16.26 1.82
N MET A 863 33.59 -15.28 2.40
CA MET A 863 33.48 -13.91 1.89
C MET A 863 34.73 -13.05 2.13
N GLY A 864 35.78 -13.61 2.75
CA GLY A 864 37.06 -12.95 2.95
C GLY A 864 37.10 -11.92 4.09
N LEU A 865 36.22 -12.06 5.08
CA LEU A 865 36.09 -11.15 6.22
C LEU A 865 37.04 -11.51 7.38
N ASP A 866 37.45 -10.49 8.14
CA ASP A 866 38.51 -10.63 9.15
C ASP A 866 38.03 -10.65 10.62
N CYS A 867 36.74 -10.96 10.84
CA CYS A 867 36.05 -10.93 12.13
C CYS A 867 36.21 -9.60 12.92
N SER A 868 36.59 -8.50 12.26
CA SER A 868 36.93 -7.27 12.97
C SER A 868 35.74 -6.38 13.28
N ASN A 869 34.55 -6.73 12.77
CA ASN A 869 33.31 -6.06 13.10
C ASN A 869 33.07 -6.11 14.62
N SER A 870 32.50 -5.03 15.15
CA SER A 870 32.22 -4.92 16.58
C SER A 870 30.93 -5.63 17.01
N ALA A 871 30.07 -5.98 16.05
CA ALA A 871 28.92 -6.85 16.24
C ALA A 871 29.42 -8.29 16.53
N THR A 872 30.26 -8.83 15.64
CA THR A 872 30.88 -10.16 15.78
C THR A 872 31.57 -10.40 17.12
N SER A 873 31.01 -11.29 17.93
CA SER A 873 31.59 -11.72 19.20
C SER A 873 32.66 -12.77 18.98
N ALA A 874 33.92 -12.37 19.02
CA ALA A 874 35.07 -13.30 19.05
C ALA A 874 35.07 -14.34 20.22
N ALA A 875 34.06 -14.35 21.10
CA ALA A 875 33.86 -15.34 22.15
C ALA A 875 32.99 -16.54 21.73
N SER A 876 32.23 -16.43 20.63
CA SER A 876 31.38 -17.51 20.06
C SER A 876 32.23 -18.68 19.55
N ASN A 877 33.38 -18.37 18.95
CA ASN A 877 34.18 -19.26 18.10
C ASN A 877 33.43 -19.70 16.83
N SER A 878 32.48 -18.89 16.36
CA SER A 878 31.78 -19.04 15.07
C SER A 878 32.44 -18.24 13.94
N CYS A 879 33.31 -17.29 14.24
CA CYS A 879 34.09 -16.59 13.19
C CYS A 879 35.57 -17.04 13.16
N LYS A 880 36.12 -17.21 11.96
CA LYS A 880 37.56 -17.40 11.72
C LYS A 880 38.07 -16.43 10.67
N ALA A 881 38.84 -15.43 11.11
CA ALA A 881 39.34 -14.39 10.22
C ALA A 881 40.12 -14.97 9.04
N ASP A 882 39.75 -14.53 7.85
CA ASP A 882 40.45 -14.88 6.62
C ASP A 882 41.91 -14.37 6.67
N ALA A 883 42.83 -15.26 6.29
CA ALA A 883 44.25 -15.01 6.19
C ALA A 883 44.69 -14.52 4.80
N ASP A 884 43.82 -14.56 3.78
CA ASP A 884 44.05 -14.13 2.40
C ASP A 884 42.73 -13.74 1.68
N ASP A 885 42.40 -12.44 1.75
CA ASP A 885 41.23 -11.79 1.13
C ASP A 885 41.16 -11.86 -0.42
N THR A 886 41.97 -12.73 -1.02
CA THR A 886 41.99 -12.99 -2.47
C THR A 886 41.60 -14.42 -2.83
N THR A 887 41.32 -15.27 -1.83
CA THR A 887 40.84 -16.64 -2.00
C THR A 887 39.51 -16.80 -1.27
N THR A 888 38.46 -16.25 -1.87
CA THR A 888 37.07 -16.35 -1.40
C THR A 888 36.36 -17.55 -2.03
N THR A 889 35.40 -18.12 -1.31
CA THR A 889 34.48 -19.19 -1.77
C THR A 889 33.04 -18.72 -1.59
N ASN A 890 32.06 -19.43 -2.14
CA ASN A 890 30.64 -19.06 -2.02
C ASN A 890 30.02 -19.78 -0.80
N PRO A 891 29.51 -19.06 0.21
CA PRO A 891 28.94 -19.65 1.44
C PRO A 891 27.64 -20.44 1.21
N LEU A 892 27.05 -20.35 0.02
CA LEU A 892 25.86 -21.11 -0.38
C LEU A 892 26.20 -22.40 -1.15
N ILE A 893 27.47 -22.59 -1.52
CA ILE A 893 27.91 -23.69 -2.38
C ILE A 893 29.09 -24.43 -1.75
N ALA A 894 28.78 -25.60 -1.16
CA ALA A 894 29.75 -26.48 -0.50
C ALA A 894 30.89 -27.03 -1.37
N ASP A 895 31.04 -26.65 -2.64
CA ASP A 895 32.12 -27.04 -3.57
C ASP A 895 32.16 -25.99 -4.68
N THR A 896 32.70 -24.80 -4.37
CA THR A 896 32.65 -23.60 -5.24
C THR A 896 33.16 -23.87 -6.66
N ASP A 897 34.15 -24.76 -6.83
CA ASP A 897 34.72 -25.04 -8.15
C ASP A 897 34.15 -26.28 -8.87
N GLY A 898 33.27 -27.03 -8.20
CA GLY A 898 32.63 -28.23 -8.72
C GLY A 898 33.59 -29.40 -9.00
N GLY A 899 34.76 -29.42 -8.38
CA GLY A 899 35.81 -30.44 -8.52
C GLY A 899 35.46 -31.78 -7.86
N GLY A 900 34.49 -31.74 -6.93
CA GLY A 900 33.92 -32.87 -6.21
C GLY A 900 34.42 -33.00 -4.77
N VAL A 901 35.06 -31.98 -4.21
CA VAL A 901 35.47 -31.93 -2.81
C VAL A 901 35.23 -30.55 -2.22
N SER A 902 34.64 -30.51 -1.03
CA SER A 902 34.21 -29.26 -0.43
C SER A 902 35.33 -28.33 -0.02
N ASP A 903 35.05 -27.04 -0.02
CA ASP A 903 35.98 -25.96 0.26
C ASP A 903 36.58 -26.10 1.67
N GLY A 904 35.79 -26.50 2.66
CA GLY A 904 36.25 -26.84 4.01
C GLY A 904 37.11 -28.11 4.11
N ASP A 905 36.99 -29.06 3.18
CA ASP A 905 37.88 -30.23 3.07
C ASP A 905 39.18 -29.88 2.29
N GLU A 906 39.12 -28.85 1.45
CA GLU A 906 40.22 -28.27 0.67
C GLU A 906 41.12 -27.41 1.57
N ASP A 907 40.53 -26.45 2.29
CA ASP A 907 41.13 -25.65 3.36
C ASP A 907 41.01 -26.37 4.71
N THR A 908 41.87 -27.38 4.86
CA THR A 908 41.92 -28.20 6.07
C THR A 908 42.12 -27.40 7.36
N ASN A 909 42.74 -26.22 7.28
CA ASN A 909 43.01 -25.40 8.44
C ASN A 909 41.90 -24.37 8.70
N LYS A 910 41.09 -24.04 7.68
CA LYS A 910 39.89 -23.19 7.65
C LYS A 910 40.17 -21.68 7.70
N ASP A 911 41.36 -21.24 7.27
CA ASP A 911 41.81 -19.84 7.38
C ASP A 911 41.59 -19.01 6.10
N GLY A 912 40.76 -19.50 5.17
CA GLY A 912 40.40 -18.80 3.95
C GLY A 912 41.57 -18.68 2.97
N LYS A 913 42.71 -19.33 3.25
CA LYS A 913 43.95 -19.13 2.52
C LYS A 913 44.47 -20.45 1.97
N VAL A 914 44.76 -20.47 0.67
CA VAL A 914 45.43 -21.63 0.04
C VAL A 914 46.86 -21.79 0.57
N ASP A 915 47.03 -22.77 1.47
CA ASP A 915 48.26 -22.96 2.22
C ASP A 915 49.06 -24.19 1.74
N ALA A 916 50.33 -24.27 2.17
CA ALA A 916 51.25 -25.27 1.61
C ALA A 916 50.90 -26.71 2.05
N GLY A 917 50.17 -27.44 1.21
CA GLY A 917 49.77 -28.83 1.44
C GLY A 917 48.25 -29.05 1.50
N GLU A 918 47.48 -27.96 1.41
CA GLU A 918 46.05 -27.93 1.10
C GLU A 918 45.84 -27.98 -0.42
N ARG A 919 44.58 -28.18 -0.80
CA ARG A 919 44.09 -28.01 -2.17
C ARG A 919 43.55 -26.59 -2.32
N ASP A 920 43.24 -26.21 -3.55
CA ASP A 920 42.85 -24.86 -3.91
C ASP A 920 41.35 -24.88 -4.24
N PRO A 921 40.48 -24.33 -3.36
CA PRO A 921 39.01 -24.36 -3.50
C PRO A 921 38.46 -23.77 -4.80
N LEU A 922 39.30 -23.07 -5.57
CA LEU A 922 38.95 -22.43 -6.84
C LEU A 922 39.58 -23.12 -8.06
N ASN A 923 40.07 -24.35 -7.91
CA ASN A 923 40.75 -25.11 -8.96
C ASN A 923 40.37 -26.62 -9.00
N PRO A 924 39.39 -26.99 -9.85
CA PRO A 924 38.75 -28.32 -9.80
C PRO A 924 39.67 -29.44 -10.32
N ALA A 925 40.86 -29.07 -10.82
CA ALA A 925 41.81 -30.00 -11.41
C ALA A 925 42.71 -30.70 -10.37
N ASP A 926 42.93 -30.13 -9.18
CA ASP A 926 43.84 -30.70 -8.19
C ASP A 926 43.17 -31.71 -7.23
N ASP A 927 41.85 -31.70 -7.21
CA ASP A 927 40.95 -32.59 -6.50
C ASP A 927 41.12 -34.08 -6.80
N ASN A 928 41.40 -34.37 -8.06
CA ASN A 928 41.55 -35.74 -8.53
C ASN A 928 42.97 -36.30 -8.31
N THR A 929 43.83 -35.62 -7.54
CA THR A 929 45.27 -35.95 -7.43
C THR A 929 45.67 -36.70 -6.16
N GLY A 930 45.04 -37.84 -5.88
CA GLY A 930 45.44 -38.68 -4.75
C GLY A 930 46.92 -39.09 -4.72
N THR A 931 47.78 -38.41 -3.92
CA THR A 931 49.05 -38.91 -3.35
C THR A 931 49.61 -38.13 -2.12
N GLY A 932 49.05 -38.34 -0.93
CA GLY A 932 49.75 -38.79 0.31
C GLY A 932 50.70 -37.89 1.16
N GLY A 933 50.37 -37.77 2.46
CA GLY A 933 51.30 -37.53 3.57
C GLY A 933 50.71 -37.87 4.96
N ALA A 934 51.31 -38.81 5.72
CA ALA A 934 50.71 -39.49 6.89
C ALA A 934 50.95 -38.83 8.27
N GLY A 935 49.96 -38.89 9.20
CA GLY A 935 50.00 -38.22 10.51
C GLY A 935 49.43 -38.85 11.81
N GLY A 936 48.40 -39.72 11.84
CA GLY A 936 48.15 -40.69 12.94
C GLY A 936 47.06 -40.46 14.04
N GLN A 937 46.10 -41.40 14.09
CA GLN A 937 45.42 -42.09 15.24
C GLN A 937 45.18 -41.36 16.59
N ALA A 938 44.05 -41.50 17.32
CA ALA A 938 42.82 -42.28 17.18
C ALA A 938 41.76 -41.95 18.28
N GLY A 939 40.48 -42.20 17.97
CA GLY A 939 39.43 -42.74 18.86
C GLY A 939 38.35 -41.75 19.29
N SER A 940 37.05 -42.07 19.38
CA SER A 940 36.31 -43.31 19.17
C SER A 940 34.80 -43.08 19.42
N GLY A 941 33.92 -43.61 18.55
CA GLY A 941 32.52 -43.99 18.81
C GLY A 941 31.47 -42.89 18.55
N GLY A 942 30.45 -43.00 17.70
CA GLY A 942 29.83 -44.14 17.02
C GLY A 942 28.40 -44.35 17.52
N ALA A 943 27.37 -43.89 16.77
CA ALA A 943 26.11 -44.60 16.49
C ALA A 943 25.19 -43.76 15.59
N ALA A 944 24.76 -44.39 14.49
CA ALA A 944 23.96 -43.88 13.40
C ALA A 944 22.43 -43.81 13.67
N GLY A 945 21.74 -43.06 12.81
CA GLY A 945 20.38 -43.30 12.33
C GLY A 945 20.12 -42.43 11.10
N SER A 946 20.36 -42.93 9.86
CA SER A 946 19.34 -43.43 8.90
C SER A 946 18.36 -42.34 8.45
N GLY A 947 18.21 -41.95 7.19
CA GLY A 947 18.68 -42.37 5.86
C GLY A 947 17.89 -41.50 4.84
N GLY A 948 18.07 -41.48 3.53
CA GLY A 948 18.96 -42.13 2.59
C GLY A 948 18.39 -41.92 1.19
N ALA A 949 19.22 -41.51 0.23
CA ALA A 949 19.06 -41.63 -1.22
C ALA A 949 20.50 -41.52 -1.78
N ALA A 950 21.12 -42.39 -2.59
CA ALA A 950 20.71 -43.27 -3.68
C ALA A 950 19.96 -42.49 -4.78
N GLY A 951 20.58 -41.98 -5.85
CA GLY A 951 21.95 -42.05 -6.33
C GLY A 951 22.00 -42.27 -7.85
N GLY A 952 23.00 -41.67 -8.50
CA GLY A 952 23.74 -42.30 -9.60
C GLY A 952 23.35 -41.92 -11.03
N GLY A 953 24.16 -41.03 -11.61
CA GLY A 953 24.39 -40.92 -13.04
C GLY A 953 25.01 -42.19 -13.66
N GLY A 954 24.91 -42.27 -14.99
CA GLY A 954 25.51 -43.35 -15.77
C GLY A 954 25.49 -43.07 -17.27
N ALA A 955 26.60 -42.51 -17.77
CA ALA A 955 26.85 -42.26 -19.18
C ALA A 955 27.10 -43.53 -20.04
N ALA A 956 26.67 -43.41 -21.30
CA ALA A 956 27.17 -43.97 -22.57
C ALA A 956 27.29 -45.50 -22.80
N GLY A 957 26.65 -45.97 -23.88
CA GLY A 957 26.92 -47.27 -24.50
C GLY A 957 26.23 -47.49 -25.85
N SER A 958 26.98 -47.35 -26.94
CA SER A 958 26.56 -47.64 -28.33
C SER A 958 26.00 -49.05 -28.55
N GLY A 959 25.07 -49.21 -29.51
CA GLY A 959 24.86 -50.51 -30.20
C GLY A 959 23.45 -50.73 -30.74
N GLY A 960 23.30 -50.61 -32.06
CA GLY A 960 22.00 -50.65 -32.73
C GLY A 960 21.29 -51.99 -32.84
N GLY A 961 20.13 -51.96 -33.51
CA GLY A 961 19.57 -53.13 -34.19
C GLY A 961 18.08 -53.38 -33.94
N SER A 962 17.28 -52.95 -34.93
CA SER A 962 16.07 -53.63 -35.43
C SER A 962 14.88 -53.85 -34.49
N GLY A 963 13.79 -53.15 -34.80
CA GLY A 963 12.65 -53.83 -35.43
C GLY A 963 11.40 -54.01 -34.57
N GLY A 964 10.30 -53.48 -35.09
CA GLY A 964 9.05 -54.25 -35.14
C GLY A 964 7.91 -53.77 -34.27
N SER A 965 7.05 -52.98 -34.91
CA SER A 965 5.60 -53.19 -34.96
C SER A 965 4.78 -53.18 -33.66
N ALA A 966 3.93 -52.16 -33.65
CA ALA A 966 2.47 -52.27 -33.77
C ALA A 966 1.63 -52.31 -32.49
N ALA A 967 0.82 -51.25 -32.42
CA ALA A 967 -0.64 -51.31 -32.38
C ALA A 967 -1.35 -51.40 -31.03
N SER A 968 -2.09 -50.31 -30.81
CA SER A 968 -3.54 -50.27 -30.60
C SER A 968 -4.08 -50.40 -29.19
N GLY A 969 -4.91 -49.41 -28.84
CA GLY A 969 -6.30 -49.71 -28.51
C GLY A 969 -6.72 -49.38 -27.07
N GLY A 970 -7.08 -48.12 -26.85
CA GLY A 970 -8.48 -47.73 -26.68
C GLY A 970 -9.27 -48.19 -25.44
N SER A 971 -9.92 -47.18 -24.85
CA SER A 971 -11.28 -47.20 -24.26
C SER A 971 -11.43 -47.64 -22.80
N GLY A 972 -11.63 -46.65 -21.93
CA GLY A 972 -12.96 -46.27 -21.42
C GLY A 972 -13.65 -47.22 -20.44
N GLY A 973 -14.06 -46.70 -19.28
CA GLY A 973 -15.02 -47.40 -18.43
C GLY A 973 -15.21 -46.83 -17.03
N THR A 974 -16.21 -45.96 -16.90
CA THR A 974 -16.88 -45.49 -15.68
C THR A 974 -17.16 -46.55 -14.61
N GLY A 975 -17.14 -46.16 -13.33
CA GLY A 975 -17.71 -46.95 -12.23
C GLY A 975 -17.95 -46.13 -10.95
N THR A 976 -19.21 -45.82 -10.68
CA THR A 976 -19.73 -45.23 -9.43
C THR A 976 -19.84 -46.26 -8.30
N GLY A 977 -19.78 -45.81 -7.04
CA GLY A 977 -20.28 -46.58 -5.91
C GLY A 977 -19.68 -46.22 -4.55
N GLY A 978 -20.44 -45.49 -3.73
CA GLY A 978 -20.03 -45.08 -2.38
C GLY A 978 -20.05 -46.17 -1.32
N GLY A 979 -19.58 -45.82 -0.12
CA GLY A 979 -19.67 -46.66 1.08
C GLY A 979 -19.07 -45.97 2.29
N ALA A 980 -19.94 -45.54 3.20
CA ALA A 980 -19.60 -44.97 4.50
C ALA A 980 -18.83 -45.94 5.40
N GLY A 981 -17.96 -45.39 6.25
CA GLY A 981 -17.37 -46.10 7.38
C GLY A 981 -16.58 -45.16 8.29
N THR A 982 -17.20 -44.68 9.36
CA THR A 982 -16.49 -44.23 10.55
C THR A 982 -15.87 -45.44 11.26
N PRO A 983 -14.77 -45.23 12.02
CA PRO A 983 -14.97 -45.26 13.46
C PRO A 983 -14.15 -44.21 14.23
N SER A 984 -14.78 -43.79 15.33
CA SER A 984 -14.19 -43.13 16.49
C SER A 984 -13.09 -43.98 17.15
N ALA A 985 -12.02 -43.33 17.60
CA ALA A 985 -11.21 -43.80 18.73
C ALA A 985 -10.73 -42.61 19.56
N THR A 986 -11.25 -42.56 20.78
CA THR A 986 -10.80 -41.77 21.94
C THR A 986 -9.43 -42.22 22.43
N GLY A 987 -8.55 -41.27 22.78
CA GLY A 987 -7.36 -41.47 23.61
C GLY A 987 -7.19 -40.28 24.55
N THR A 988 -6.84 -40.54 25.81
CA THR A 988 -6.83 -39.59 26.93
C THR A 988 -5.52 -39.74 27.72
N LEU A 989 -5.03 -38.63 28.31
CA LEU A 989 -4.02 -38.48 29.39
C LEU A 989 -2.54 -38.64 28.93
N GLU A 990 -1.51 -37.92 29.40
CA GLU A 990 -1.19 -37.23 30.66
C GLU A 990 -0.15 -36.09 30.47
N GLY A 991 -0.08 -35.18 31.44
CA GLY A 991 1.08 -34.31 31.72
C GLY A 991 0.62 -33.13 32.60
N GLY A 992 0.99 -32.95 33.87
CA GLY A 992 2.20 -33.33 34.57
C GLY A 992 2.78 -32.06 35.19
N GLY A 993 2.18 -31.56 36.27
CA GLY A 993 2.61 -30.32 36.90
C GLY A 993 3.92 -30.45 37.68
N CYS A 994 4.66 -29.34 37.77
CA CYS A 994 5.57 -29.05 38.87
C CYS A 994 5.47 -27.58 39.28
N ASN A 995 5.58 -27.38 40.58
CA ASN A 995 5.22 -26.21 41.37
C ASN A 995 6.48 -25.84 42.18
N CYS A 996 6.90 -24.57 42.20
CA CYS A 996 7.82 -24.05 43.22
C CYS A 996 7.62 -22.54 43.48
N SER A 997 6.71 -22.27 44.43
CA SER A 997 6.79 -21.36 45.58
C SER A 997 7.67 -20.09 45.57
N VAL A 998 6.98 -18.96 45.78
CA VAL A 998 7.44 -17.66 46.30
C VAL A 998 7.88 -17.74 47.77
N PRO A 999 8.71 -16.80 48.27
CA PRO A 999 8.19 -15.70 49.12
C PRO A 999 8.93 -14.36 48.87
N GLY A 1000 8.41 -13.15 49.03
CA GLY A 1000 7.19 -12.64 49.64
C GLY A 1000 7.45 -11.23 50.21
N SER A 1001 6.56 -10.30 49.88
CA SER A 1001 6.18 -9.07 50.60
C SER A 1001 7.07 -7.81 50.58
N GLY A 1002 6.46 -6.70 50.17
CA GLY A 1002 6.97 -5.33 50.37
C GLY A 1002 6.04 -4.26 49.77
N SER A 1003 4.92 -4.00 50.43
CA SER A 1003 3.93 -2.95 50.15
C SER A 1003 4.50 -1.52 50.01
N ASN A 1004 3.96 -0.70 49.10
CA ASN A 1004 3.18 0.52 49.41
C ASN A 1004 2.77 1.34 48.17
N THR A 1005 1.56 1.90 48.28
CA THR A 1005 0.83 2.83 47.40
C THR A 1005 1.56 4.15 47.10
N PRO A 1006 1.23 4.85 45.98
CA PRO A 1006 1.87 6.09 45.59
C PRO A 1006 1.25 7.31 46.27
N ALA A 1007 2.09 8.26 46.68
CA ALA A 1007 1.69 9.57 47.18
C ALA A 1007 2.21 10.66 46.25
N ALA A 1008 1.31 11.57 45.87
CA ALA A 1008 1.57 12.78 45.11
C ALA A 1008 2.44 13.81 45.89
N LEU A 1009 3.33 14.54 45.21
CA LEU A 1009 3.34 16.02 45.08
C LEU A 1009 4.67 16.57 44.50
N ALA A 1010 4.49 17.55 43.59
CA ALA A 1010 5.19 18.85 43.49
C ALA A 1010 6.55 19.01 42.78
N LEU A 1011 6.48 19.78 41.67
CA LEU A 1011 7.32 20.90 41.22
C LEU A 1011 8.80 20.98 41.64
N ALA A 1012 9.68 21.08 40.64
CA ALA A 1012 10.61 22.21 40.49
C ALA A 1012 11.16 22.27 39.06
N GLY A 1013 11.03 23.43 38.41
CA GLY A 1013 11.64 23.70 37.10
C GLY A 1013 13.09 24.17 37.21
N LEU A 1014 13.80 24.12 36.09
CA LEU A 1014 14.91 25.03 35.82
C LEU A 1014 15.11 25.18 34.30
N ALA A 1015 15.24 26.44 33.90
CA ALA A 1015 15.44 26.93 32.55
C ALA A 1015 16.83 26.61 32.00
N LEU A 1016 16.99 26.63 30.67
CA LEU A 1016 18.01 27.46 30.03
C LEU A 1016 17.67 27.73 28.56
N ALA A 1017 17.60 29.03 28.24
CA ALA A 1017 17.62 29.55 26.87
C ALA A 1017 18.99 30.22 26.66
N ALA A 1018 19.63 29.96 25.52
CA ALA A 1018 20.38 30.92 24.69
C ALA A 1018 21.37 30.16 23.78
N LEU A 1019 21.34 30.44 22.47
CA LEU A 1019 22.35 31.29 21.81
C LEU A 1019 22.05 31.39 20.31
N SER A 1020 21.82 32.61 19.83
CA SER A 1020 21.99 32.95 18.42
C SER A 1020 22.17 34.46 18.26
N ARG A 1021 23.43 34.87 18.07
CA ARG A 1021 23.91 35.90 17.11
C ARG A 1021 25.24 36.52 17.54
N ARG A 1022 26.26 36.39 16.69
CA ARG A 1022 27.12 37.52 16.31
C ARG A 1022 27.90 37.32 15.00
N ARG A 1023 27.37 38.00 13.96
CA ARG A 1023 28.01 38.87 12.95
C ARG A 1023 29.47 38.62 12.48
N ARG A 1024 29.55 38.53 11.14
CA ARG A 1024 30.41 39.25 10.16
C ARG A 1024 31.94 39.15 10.33
N ARG A 1025 32.56 38.51 9.33
CA ARG A 1025 33.35 39.24 8.33
C ARG A 1025 32.96 38.81 6.93
#